data_AF-A0A3D5WQP1-F1
#
_entry.id   AF-A0A3D5WQP1-F1
#
_cell.length_a   1.000
_cell.length_b   1.000
_cell.length_c   1.000
_cell.angle_alpha   90.00
_cell.angle_beta   90.00
_cell.angle_gamma   90.00
#
_symmetry.space_group_name_H-M   'P 1'
#
loop_
_entity.id
_entity.type
_entity.pdbx_description
1 polymer ?
#
loop_
_entity_poly.entity_id
_entity_poly.type
_entity_poly.pdbx_seq_one_letter_code
_entity_poly.pdbx_strand_id
1 'polypeptide(L)'
;MRVKKSSNWKYVVMMMLAMVLSCSAMTAVTQAATTHTASATTDRKDGVCTYTVKGLDPSRESEFTMELRRSDNKQTMIKKQIRISEDNCVNGTYEGNITLADAKYICTSYSVHILVGTEDIKAGVCDFSIHRSRMRMLITGKSTDSARTFQLVSTEPEGGVLAPGSGNKVKVYAWQKNKSESTAKEIGGAKNLAGSSLKWTEKISKAGSAYGTWCAKIVLENENWSQGITVAQSEYKVEPLSGTLTVQKSASLEKKKSFKIVLSGFQSVSDVKQISFPIYNSAGKKVYTAKASKSGKKYVATVKLKKLKNKLGLYTVKAVYKNTGNVSRMLTCTALADERAKGGKFKIKVRKDASSKFTLSGAYLPGNIKKVTFVVYKNGKKKQDTYKAVLASKKYSAVVKSKSTGKYVAYAYGYTAWGKKILLNKKSYSIGKKHMGKQGWRYEKYNGKTYKFYYINNERQTNLTKILKLKKGSGRYTIELNRAAGVVTVYMYDTKTKSYDIPVQAFSVSVGRDVSTNAGPGALALHSSYTPLGNFSVCSNGQAVRYTLKPMHEPDGSTVYARWAVHIVGNVYFHAIAVGGQSHYSLNPNTYNRLGSPASAGCIRMTVADAKWLYDYVPTGTPIKIKQGNSKKPGPLGKPATIKVTGSIHYDPTDPQVPNSRKKADYKANRISGYMTKSGKKVGY
;
A
#
# COMPACT_ATOMS: atom_id res chain seq x y z
N MET A 1 -6.63 -3.85 41.69
CA MET A 1 -6.30 -5.15 42.33
C MET A 1 -4.80 -5.35 42.31
N ARG A 2 -4.15 -5.31 43.48
CA ARG A 2 -2.74 -5.62 43.71
C ARG A 2 -2.53 -7.13 43.61
N VAL A 3 -1.53 -7.60 42.88
CA VAL A 3 -0.89 -8.90 43.16
C VAL A 3 0.64 -8.81 42.97
N LYS A 4 1.30 -9.08 44.10
CA LYS A 4 2.67 -9.51 44.43
C LYS A 4 3.73 -9.62 43.33
N LYS A 5 4.85 -8.91 43.55
CA LYS A 5 6.20 -9.23 43.05
C LYS A 5 6.96 -10.01 44.13
N SER A 6 7.66 -11.07 43.75
CA SER A 6 8.67 -11.73 44.60
C SER A 6 10.05 -11.11 44.34
N SER A 7 10.75 -10.91 45.45
CA SER A 7 12.03 -10.24 45.66
C SER A 7 13.19 -11.25 45.58
N ASN A 8 14.39 -10.78 45.20
CA ASN A 8 15.59 -10.90 46.05
C ASN A 8 16.85 -10.39 45.34
N TRP A 9 17.32 -9.19 45.71
CA TRP A 9 18.75 -8.88 45.80
C TRP A 9 19.02 -7.64 46.69
N LYS A 10 20.00 -7.81 47.63
CA LYS A 10 20.90 -6.83 48.31
C LYS A 10 20.41 -6.12 49.57
N TYR A 11 21.15 -6.34 50.67
CA TYR A 11 21.85 -5.43 51.62
C TYR A 11 22.63 -6.38 52.57
N VAL A 12 23.96 -6.40 52.76
CA VAL A 12 25.00 -5.42 53.18
C VAL A 12 24.84 -4.94 54.63
N VAL A 13 25.76 -5.46 55.47
CA VAL A 13 26.39 -4.91 56.70
C VAL A 13 25.55 -4.86 57.98
N MET A 14 25.96 -5.64 59.00
CA MET A 14 26.57 -5.22 60.29
C MET A 14 26.40 -6.34 61.33
N MET A 15 27.47 -6.78 62.00
CA MET A 15 27.53 -7.02 63.46
C MET A 15 28.81 -7.77 63.85
N MET A 16 29.71 -7.04 64.53
CA MET A 16 30.60 -7.58 65.56
C MET A 16 29.85 -7.59 66.91
N LEU A 17 30.44 -8.33 67.87
CA LEU A 17 30.12 -8.48 69.29
C LEU A 17 28.96 -9.42 69.67
N ALA A 18 29.35 -10.63 70.06
CA ALA A 18 28.78 -11.33 71.21
C ALA A 18 29.83 -12.31 71.76
N MET A 19 30.59 -11.87 72.76
CA MET A 19 31.20 -12.78 73.74
C MET A 19 30.07 -13.41 74.53
N VAL A 20 29.92 -14.74 74.45
CA VAL A 20 29.22 -15.52 75.46
C VAL A 20 30.07 -16.73 75.77
N LEU A 21 30.54 -16.77 77.02
CA LEU A 21 31.13 -17.93 77.67
C LEU A 21 30.19 -19.13 77.51
N SER A 22 30.75 -20.23 77.01
CA SER A 22 30.32 -21.56 77.40
C SER A 22 31.53 -22.28 77.96
N CYS A 23 31.73 -22.16 79.28
CA CYS A 23 32.46 -23.16 80.04
C CYS A 23 31.71 -24.49 79.90
N SER A 24 32.25 -25.39 79.10
CA SER A 24 31.94 -26.80 79.19
C SER A 24 33.21 -27.46 79.72
N ALA A 25 33.17 -27.81 81.00
CA ALA A 25 34.18 -28.61 81.65
C ALA A 25 34.30 -29.95 80.89
N MET A 26 35.31 -30.05 80.02
CA MET A 26 35.86 -31.33 79.64
C MET A 26 36.98 -31.62 80.62
N THR A 27 36.80 -32.70 81.36
CA THR A 27 37.87 -33.39 82.07
C THR A 27 39.09 -33.49 81.15
N ALA A 28 40.16 -32.80 81.53
CA ALA A 28 41.47 -33.05 80.95
C ALA A 28 41.83 -34.50 81.30
N VAL A 29 41.65 -35.41 80.36
CA VAL A 29 42.51 -36.58 80.30
C VAL A 29 43.86 -35.99 79.90
N THR A 30 44.76 -35.84 80.87
CA THR A 30 46.18 -35.62 80.63
C THR A 30 46.70 -36.81 79.83
N GLN A 31 46.58 -36.71 78.50
CA GLN A 31 47.34 -37.54 77.59
C GLN A 31 48.80 -37.15 77.80
N ALA A 32 49.64 -38.13 78.15
CA ALA A 32 51.07 -37.92 78.31
C ALA A 32 51.61 -37.15 77.09
N ALA A 33 52.43 -36.13 77.33
CA ALA A 33 53.09 -35.40 76.25
C ALA A 33 53.90 -36.39 75.41
N THR A 34 53.53 -36.58 74.15
CA THR A 34 54.31 -37.39 73.21
C THR A 34 55.69 -36.74 73.05
N THR A 35 56.76 -37.50 73.29
CA THR A 35 58.16 -37.01 73.22
C THR A 35 58.59 -36.66 71.80
N HIS A 36 57.87 -37.17 70.80
CA HIS A 36 58.15 -36.94 69.38
C HIS A 36 57.20 -35.91 68.78
N THR A 37 57.72 -35.09 67.87
CA THR A 37 56.91 -34.18 67.05
C THR A 37 57.25 -34.38 65.58
N ALA A 38 56.26 -34.24 64.70
CA ALA A 38 56.48 -34.34 63.27
C ALA A 38 55.79 -33.21 62.52
N SER A 39 56.43 -32.73 61.46
CA SER A 39 55.90 -31.73 60.54
C SER A 39 56.08 -32.18 59.09
N ALA A 40 55.22 -31.73 58.18
CA ALA A 40 55.38 -31.94 56.74
C ALA A 40 55.10 -30.65 55.98
N THR A 41 56.00 -30.30 55.06
CA THR A 41 55.89 -29.11 54.20
C THR A 41 56.01 -29.52 52.74
N THR A 42 55.18 -28.95 51.87
CA THR A 42 55.15 -29.30 50.44
C THR A 42 55.74 -28.18 49.58
N ASP A 43 56.81 -28.49 48.86
CA ASP A 43 57.17 -27.76 47.65
C ASP A 43 56.36 -28.31 46.48
N ARG A 44 55.28 -27.59 46.16
CA ARG A 44 54.39 -28.00 45.07
C ARG A 44 55.04 -27.79 43.70
N LYS A 45 55.97 -26.85 43.54
CA LYS A 45 56.60 -26.56 42.24
C LYS A 45 57.48 -27.73 41.80
N ASP A 46 58.28 -28.24 42.72
CA ASP A 46 59.17 -29.37 42.45
C ASP A 46 58.50 -30.72 42.75
N GLY A 47 57.31 -30.70 43.36
CA GLY A 47 56.53 -31.90 43.66
C GLY A 47 57.20 -32.74 44.75
N VAL A 48 57.80 -32.07 45.74
CA VAL A 48 58.52 -32.69 46.85
C VAL A 48 57.83 -32.29 48.15
N CYS A 49 57.57 -33.27 49.00
CA CYS A 49 57.08 -33.07 50.34
C CYS A 49 58.13 -33.53 51.34
N THR A 50 58.62 -32.60 52.13
CA THR A 50 59.64 -32.84 53.15
C THR A 50 58.93 -33.02 54.48
N TYR A 51 59.18 -34.15 55.14
CA TYR A 51 58.72 -34.41 56.50
C TYR A 51 59.90 -34.41 57.46
N THR A 52 59.69 -33.81 58.62
CA THR A 52 60.69 -33.72 59.68
C THR A 52 60.12 -34.39 60.92
N VAL A 53 60.90 -35.28 61.54
CA VAL A 53 60.57 -35.93 62.80
C VAL A 53 61.60 -35.48 63.83
N LYS A 54 61.16 -34.99 64.99
CA LYS A 54 62.02 -34.48 66.06
C LYS A 54 61.77 -35.23 67.36
N GLY A 55 62.80 -35.25 68.21
CA GLY A 55 62.77 -35.92 69.52
C GLY A 55 63.07 -37.41 69.42
N LEU A 56 63.71 -37.86 68.33
CA LEU A 56 64.17 -39.24 68.16
C LEU A 56 65.45 -39.46 68.97
N ASP A 57 65.59 -40.64 69.56
CA ASP A 57 66.82 -41.04 70.27
C ASP A 57 67.39 -42.33 69.67
N PRO A 58 68.46 -42.24 68.84
CA PRO A 58 69.06 -43.41 68.18
C PRO A 58 69.56 -44.49 69.16
N SER A 59 69.77 -44.17 70.43
CA SER A 59 70.17 -45.14 71.46
C SER A 59 69.01 -45.99 72.00
N ARG A 60 67.76 -45.53 71.79
CA ARG A 60 66.53 -46.17 72.28
C ARG A 60 65.61 -46.65 71.15
N GLU A 61 65.64 -45.97 70.01
CA GLU A 61 64.80 -46.21 68.85
C GLU A 61 65.69 -46.57 67.65
N SER A 62 65.56 -47.81 67.17
CA SER A 62 66.33 -48.27 66.01
C SER A 62 65.64 -47.97 64.66
N GLU A 63 64.33 -47.71 64.67
CA GLU A 63 63.53 -47.45 63.48
C GLU A 63 62.18 -46.79 63.76
N PHE A 64 61.61 -46.16 62.73
CA PHE A 64 60.20 -45.74 62.70
C PHE A 64 59.59 -46.06 61.34
N THR A 65 58.26 -46.01 61.22
CA THR A 65 57.57 -46.21 59.94
C THR A 65 56.90 -44.92 59.46
N MET A 66 57.19 -44.52 58.22
CA MET A 66 56.45 -43.46 57.52
C MET A 66 55.36 -44.06 56.64
N GLU A 67 54.13 -43.61 56.83
CA GLU A 67 52.99 -43.92 55.97
C GLU A 67 52.48 -42.66 55.24
N LEU A 68 52.43 -42.74 53.91
CA LEU A 68 51.72 -41.76 53.09
C LEU A 68 50.31 -42.28 52.83
N ARG A 69 49.31 -41.66 53.44
CA ARG A 69 47.90 -42.05 53.30
C ARG A 69 47.17 -41.02 52.44
N ARG A 70 46.32 -41.43 51.51
CA ARG A 70 45.50 -40.48 50.74
C ARG A 70 44.54 -39.73 51.67
N SER A 71 44.41 -38.42 51.51
CA SER A 71 43.52 -37.63 52.36
C SER A 71 42.03 -37.88 52.10
N ASP A 72 41.66 -38.38 50.92
CA ASP A 72 40.26 -38.57 50.52
C ASP A 72 39.66 -39.90 50.99
N ASN A 73 40.42 -41.00 50.95
CA ASN A 73 39.94 -42.34 51.28
C ASN A 73 40.79 -43.08 52.33
N LYS A 74 41.81 -42.40 52.91
CA LYS A 74 42.74 -42.93 53.92
C LYS A 74 43.56 -44.14 53.49
N GLN A 75 43.56 -44.49 52.20
CA GLN A 75 44.35 -45.61 51.68
C GLN A 75 45.85 -45.33 51.83
N THR A 76 46.57 -46.24 52.47
CA THR A 76 48.04 -46.19 52.55
C THR A 76 48.63 -46.48 51.17
N MET A 77 49.34 -45.50 50.62
CA MET A 77 49.96 -45.56 49.30
C MET A 77 51.44 -45.90 49.37
N ILE A 78 52.09 -45.46 50.43
CA ILE A 78 53.49 -45.74 50.72
C ILE A 78 53.58 -46.10 52.19
N LYS A 79 54.31 -47.17 52.49
CA LYS A 79 54.73 -47.54 53.83
C LYS A 79 56.23 -47.82 53.76
N LYS A 80 57.04 -46.97 54.39
CA LYS A 80 58.51 -47.09 54.41
C LYS A 80 58.95 -47.22 55.87
N GLN A 81 59.61 -48.32 56.20
CA GLN A 81 60.29 -48.51 57.47
C GLN A 81 61.68 -47.89 57.34
N ILE A 82 62.02 -47.01 58.28
CA ILE A 82 63.21 -46.15 58.23
C ILE A 82 64.03 -46.47 59.45
N ARG A 83 65.24 -47.00 59.24
CA ARG A 83 66.20 -47.23 60.31
C ARG A 83 66.88 -45.91 60.69
N ILE A 84 66.98 -45.66 61.97
CA ILE A 84 67.58 -44.46 62.54
C ILE A 84 69.04 -44.79 62.87
N SER A 85 69.96 -43.91 62.50
CA SER A 85 71.37 -43.96 62.88
C SER A 85 71.87 -42.56 63.20
N GLU A 86 73.04 -42.45 63.83
CA GLU A 86 73.68 -41.16 64.14
C GLU A 86 73.92 -40.30 62.87
N ASP A 87 74.12 -40.95 61.70
CA ASP A 87 74.35 -40.27 60.42
C ASP A 87 73.10 -39.63 59.81
N ASN A 88 71.91 -40.22 60.02
CA ASN A 88 70.67 -39.77 59.39
C ASN A 88 69.70 -39.07 60.35
N CYS A 89 70.01 -39.10 61.66
CA CYS A 89 69.23 -38.46 62.71
C CYS A 89 70.12 -37.53 63.54
N VAL A 90 70.38 -36.35 62.99
CA VAL A 90 71.27 -35.35 63.60
C VAL A 90 70.51 -34.58 64.69
N ASN A 91 71.04 -34.56 65.91
CA ASN A 91 70.43 -33.89 67.07
C ASN A 91 68.96 -34.29 67.30
N GLY A 92 68.67 -35.59 67.17
CA GLY A 92 67.33 -36.15 67.36
C GLY A 92 66.30 -35.70 66.31
N THR A 93 66.77 -35.24 65.15
CA THR A 93 65.94 -34.81 64.02
C THR A 93 66.25 -35.63 62.77
N TYR A 94 65.22 -36.27 62.20
CA TYR A 94 65.28 -36.92 60.89
C TYR A 94 64.48 -36.11 59.87
N GLU A 95 65.02 -35.94 58.67
CA GLU A 95 64.33 -35.32 57.54
C GLU A 95 64.26 -36.30 56.37
N GLY A 96 63.07 -36.47 55.81
CA GLY A 96 62.85 -37.32 54.64
C GLY A 96 62.01 -36.62 53.58
N ASN A 97 62.19 -37.06 52.34
CA ASN A 97 61.45 -36.53 51.19
C ASN A 97 60.51 -37.58 50.61
N ILE A 98 59.33 -37.11 50.20
CA ILE A 98 58.33 -37.87 49.45
C ILE A 98 58.10 -37.09 48.16
N THR A 99 58.40 -37.70 47.02
CA THR A 99 58.22 -37.06 45.72
C THR A 99 56.87 -37.42 45.12
N LEU A 100 56.41 -36.61 44.16
CA LEU A 100 55.24 -36.93 43.35
C LEU A 100 55.42 -38.25 42.58
N ALA A 101 56.66 -38.59 42.21
CA ALA A 101 57.00 -39.86 41.58
C ALA A 101 56.83 -41.04 42.55
N ASP A 102 57.22 -40.90 43.82
CA ASP A 102 56.94 -41.90 44.87
C ASP A 102 55.42 -42.14 45.00
N ALA A 103 54.61 -41.09 44.85
CA ALA A 103 53.15 -41.16 44.84
C ALA A 103 52.55 -41.64 43.49
N LYS A 104 53.39 -42.16 42.57
CA LYS A 104 53.00 -42.64 41.23
C LYS A 104 52.29 -41.58 40.39
N TYR A 105 52.64 -40.31 40.59
CA TYR A 105 52.05 -39.14 39.94
C TYR A 105 50.54 -38.98 40.13
N ILE A 106 49.96 -39.64 41.14
CA ILE A 106 48.56 -39.46 41.50
C ILE A 106 48.41 -38.10 42.17
N CYS A 107 47.80 -37.15 41.47
CA CYS A 107 47.68 -35.78 41.95
C CYS A 107 46.50 -35.62 42.94
N THR A 108 46.76 -35.84 44.22
CA THR A 108 45.82 -35.63 45.33
C THR A 108 46.57 -35.12 46.57
N SER A 109 45.84 -34.71 47.59
CA SER A 109 46.44 -34.45 48.91
C SER A 109 46.62 -35.76 49.68
N TYR A 110 47.70 -35.84 50.44
CA TYR A 110 48.07 -36.99 51.26
C TYR A 110 48.38 -36.56 52.69
N SER A 111 47.96 -37.34 53.69
CA SER A 111 48.46 -37.16 55.05
C SER A 111 49.71 -38.01 55.28
N VAL A 112 50.72 -37.40 55.88
CA VAL A 112 51.94 -38.10 56.31
C VAL A 112 51.75 -38.51 57.76
N HIS A 113 51.93 -39.79 58.02
CA HIS A 113 51.85 -40.40 59.34
C HIS A 113 53.21 -41.02 59.69
N ILE A 114 53.68 -40.75 60.90
CA ILE A 114 54.94 -41.25 61.44
C ILE A 114 54.60 -42.14 62.62
N LEU A 115 54.94 -43.42 62.51
CA LEU A 115 54.67 -44.43 63.51
C LEU A 115 55.97 -44.76 64.25
N VAL A 116 56.07 -44.37 65.53
CA VAL A 116 57.20 -44.66 66.42
C VAL A 116 56.67 -45.54 67.55
N GLY A 117 57.07 -46.82 67.58
CA GLY A 117 56.48 -47.79 68.50
C GLY A 117 54.95 -47.89 68.34
N THR A 118 54.20 -47.50 69.37
CA THR A 118 52.72 -47.46 69.37
C THR A 118 52.12 -46.09 69.01
N GLU A 119 52.94 -45.04 68.86
CA GLU A 119 52.47 -43.69 68.53
C GLU A 119 52.20 -43.54 67.03
N ASP A 120 51.08 -42.94 66.61
CA ASP A 120 50.78 -42.53 65.23
C ASP A 120 50.68 -41.00 65.17
N ILE A 121 51.75 -40.36 64.70
CA ILE A 121 51.88 -38.91 64.67
C ILE A 121 51.58 -38.41 63.25
N LYS A 122 50.55 -37.57 63.12
CA LYS A 122 50.23 -36.92 61.85
C LYS A 122 51.16 -35.73 61.61
N ALA A 123 52.18 -35.93 60.79
CA ALA A 123 53.18 -34.90 60.48
C ALA A 123 52.59 -33.73 59.67
N GLY A 124 51.59 -33.98 58.83
CA GLY A 124 50.96 -32.90 58.05
C GLY A 124 50.31 -33.41 56.78
N VAL A 125 50.09 -32.50 55.83
CA VAL A 125 49.50 -32.80 54.52
C VAL A 125 50.50 -32.49 53.42
N CYS A 126 50.85 -33.49 52.62
CA CYS A 126 51.52 -33.32 51.35
C CYS A 126 50.48 -32.96 50.29
N ASP A 127 50.43 -31.70 49.85
CA ASP A 127 49.46 -31.24 48.87
C ASP A 127 49.96 -31.40 47.42
N PHE A 128 49.79 -32.60 46.88
CA PHE A 128 49.99 -32.88 45.45
C PHE A 128 48.68 -32.76 44.65
N SER A 129 47.68 -32.03 45.13
CA SER A 129 46.43 -31.87 44.40
C SER A 129 46.54 -30.85 43.26
N ILE A 130 45.69 -30.98 42.23
CA ILE A 130 45.51 -29.95 41.21
C ILE A 130 44.41 -28.99 41.66
N HIS A 131 44.70 -27.69 41.69
CA HIS A 131 43.79 -26.65 42.18
C HIS A 131 42.72 -26.28 41.13
N ARG A 132 41.92 -27.25 40.69
CA ARG A 132 40.85 -27.10 39.68
C ARG A 132 39.84 -26.02 40.04
N SER A 133 39.45 -25.91 41.31
CA SER A 133 38.48 -24.92 41.79
C SER A 133 38.96 -23.46 41.65
N ARG A 134 40.27 -23.27 41.50
CA ARG A 134 40.93 -21.96 41.33
C ARG A 134 41.09 -21.59 39.86
N MET A 135 40.85 -22.54 38.95
CA MET A 135 40.96 -22.36 37.51
C MET A 135 39.59 -22.18 36.87
N ARG A 136 39.48 -21.21 35.97
CA ARG A 136 38.30 -21.05 35.11
C ARG A 136 38.68 -20.58 33.72
N MET A 137 37.78 -20.85 32.79
CA MET A 137 37.92 -20.48 31.40
C MET A 137 37.00 -19.29 31.08
N LEU A 138 37.59 -18.19 30.61
CA LEU A 138 36.87 -17.08 30.01
C LEU A 138 36.99 -17.14 28.50
N ILE A 139 35.88 -16.99 27.79
CA ILE A 139 35.86 -16.91 26.33
C ILE A 139 35.31 -15.55 25.93
N THR A 140 36.09 -14.77 25.18
CA THR A 140 35.71 -13.42 24.72
C THR A 140 35.69 -13.32 23.20
N GLY A 141 34.81 -12.43 22.71
CA GLY A 141 34.51 -12.23 21.28
C GLY A 141 33.02 -12.37 20.97
N LYS A 142 32.55 -11.74 19.89
CA LYS A 142 31.14 -11.75 19.45
C LYS A 142 30.84 -13.05 18.73
N SER A 143 29.60 -13.53 18.74
CA SER A 143 29.18 -14.77 18.06
C SER A 143 29.46 -14.80 16.54
N THR A 144 29.74 -13.65 15.95
CA THR A 144 30.08 -13.44 14.53
C THR A 144 31.57 -13.34 14.22
N ASP A 145 32.46 -13.32 15.22
CA ASP A 145 33.89 -13.18 14.96
C ASP A 145 34.47 -14.51 14.44
N SER A 146 35.47 -14.47 13.57
CA SER A 146 36.12 -15.69 13.04
C SER A 146 37.14 -16.29 14.02
N ALA A 147 37.55 -15.51 15.02
CA ALA A 147 38.41 -15.93 16.12
C ALA A 147 37.79 -15.58 17.48
N ARG A 148 38.16 -16.32 18.53
CA ARG A 148 37.82 -16.03 19.93
C ARG A 148 39.08 -16.03 20.76
N THR A 149 39.04 -15.31 21.87
CA THR A 149 40.08 -15.39 22.89
C THR A 149 39.61 -16.35 23.98
N PHE A 150 40.36 -17.41 24.19
CA PHE A 150 40.20 -18.40 25.24
C PHE A 150 41.22 -18.09 26.33
N GLN A 151 40.79 -17.93 27.57
CA GLN A 151 41.66 -17.48 28.65
C GLN A 151 41.51 -18.40 29.86
N LEU A 152 42.62 -18.96 30.33
CA LEU A 152 42.73 -19.54 31.66
C LEU A 152 42.94 -18.42 32.66
N VAL A 153 42.09 -18.35 33.67
CA VAL A 153 42.23 -17.41 34.79
C VAL A 153 42.34 -18.23 36.07
N SER A 154 43.31 -17.84 36.89
CA SER A 154 43.60 -18.39 38.19
C SER A 154 43.16 -17.41 39.28
N THR A 155 42.68 -17.92 40.40
CA THR A 155 42.51 -17.17 41.66
C THR A 155 43.57 -17.50 42.70
N GLU A 156 44.63 -18.21 42.31
CA GLU A 156 45.81 -18.39 43.15
C GLU A 156 46.51 -17.04 43.40
N PRO A 157 47.08 -16.84 44.60
CA PRO A 157 47.98 -15.72 44.88
C PRO A 157 49.19 -15.70 43.94
N GLU A 158 49.86 -14.56 43.85
CA GLU A 158 51.11 -14.43 43.10
C GLU A 158 52.17 -15.42 43.64
N GLY A 159 52.81 -16.18 42.75
CA GLY A 159 53.70 -17.29 43.12
C GLY A 159 53.00 -18.62 43.43
N GLY A 160 51.67 -18.68 43.45
CA GLY A 160 50.91 -19.91 43.68
C GLY A 160 51.06 -20.94 42.55
N VAL A 161 51.15 -22.21 42.94
CA VAL A 161 51.30 -23.35 42.02
C VAL A 161 49.92 -23.97 41.74
N LEU A 162 49.53 -24.11 40.48
CA LEU A 162 48.19 -24.63 40.11
C LEU A 162 48.12 -26.15 40.00
N ALA A 163 49.24 -26.78 39.66
CA ALA A 163 49.41 -28.22 39.57
C ALA A 163 50.83 -28.57 40.01
N PRO A 164 51.02 -29.66 40.76
CA PRO A 164 52.32 -29.98 41.32
C PRO A 164 53.31 -30.47 40.26
N GLY A 165 54.60 -30.31 40.55
CA GLY A 165 55.70 -30.75 39.70
C GLY A 165 55.98 -29.84 38.50
N SER A 166 57.12 -30.10 37.86
CA SER A 166 57.57 -29.38 36.66
C SER A 166 56.98 -29.98 35.38
N GLY A 167 57.12 -29.29 34.25
CA GLY A 167 56.71 -29.80 32.93
C GLY A 167 55.22 -29.68 32.58
N ASN A 168 54.40 -29.12 33.48
CA ASN A 168 52.96 -28.95 33.29
C ASN A 168 52.61 -28.02 32.12
N LYS A 169 51.85 -28.51 31.14
CA LYS A 169 51.40 -27.76 29.95
C LYS A 169 49.89 -27.78 29.80
N VAL A 170 49.32 -26.72 29.27
CA VAL A 170 47.87 -26.61 28.98
C VAL A 170 47.61 -26.36 27.51
N LYS A 171 46.55 -26.98 26.99
CA LYS A 171 46.03 -26.84 25.63
C LYS A 171 44.55 -26.53 25.63
N VAL A 172 44.04 -25.95 24.54
CA VAL A 172 42.61 -25.64 24.38
C VAL A 172 42.00 -26.56 23.33
N TYR A 173 40.91 -27.22 23.72
CA TYR A 173 40.10 -28.07 22.85
C TYR A 173 38.69 -27.51 22.70
N ALA A 174 38.05 -27.72 21.55
CA ALA A 174 36.66 -27.32 21.34
C ALA A 174 35.86 -28.33 20.49
N TRP A 175 34.55 -28.43 20.77
CA TRP A 175 33.60 -29.28 20.05
C TRP A 175 32.20 -28.69 20.06
N GLN A 176 31.32 -29.24 19.21
CA GLN A 176 29.92 -28.83 19.21
C GLN A 176 29.17 -29.47 20.37
N LYS A 177 28.35 -28.69 21.09
CA LYS A 177 27.62 -29.18 22.27
C LYS A 177 26.67 -30.34 21.96
N ASN A 178 26.17 -30.45 20.73
CA ASN A 178 25.32 -31.56 20.29
C ASN A 178 26.10 -32.79 19.79
N LYS A 179 27.42 -32.81 19.97
CA LYS A 179 28.30 -33.93 19.64
C LYS A 179 29.02 -34.40 20.90
N SER A 180 29.51 -35.64 20.87
CA SER A 180 30.33 -36.20 21.94
C SER A 180 31.58 -35.36 22.17
N GLU A 181 32.01 -35.24 23.42
CA GLU A 181 33.29 -34.61 23.79
C GLU A 181 34.48 -35.31 23.13
N SER A 182 34.37 -36.60 22.80
CA SER A 182 35.40 -37.32 22.03
C SER A 182 35.66 -36.73 20.63
N THR A 183 34.78 -35.86 20.13
CA THR A 183 34.98 -35.12 18.87
C THR A 183 35.76 -33.82 19.02
N ALA A 184 36.20 -33.50 20.24
CA ALA A 184 36.96 -32.28 20.51
C ALA A 184 38.28 -32.24 19.75
N LYS A 185 38.53 -31.09 19.14
CA LYS A 185 39.76 -30.81 18.40
C LYS A 185 40.59 -29.80 19.13
N GLU A 186 41.90 -29.99 19.10
CA GLU A 186 42.85 -28.99 19.57
C GLU A 186 42.74 -27.73 18.72
N ILE A 187 42.52 -26.59 19.36
CA ILE A 187 42.44 -25.29 18.69
C ILE A 187 43.54 -24.33 19.14
N GLY A 188 44.03 -24.47 20.38
CA GLY A 188 45.12 -23.68 20.94
C GLY A 188 46.24 -24.60 21.41
N GLY A 189 47.45 -24.36 20.89
CA GLY A 189 48.63 -25.18 21.17
C GLY A 189 49.11 -25.08 22.62
N ALA A 190 50.04 -25.98 22.97
CA ALA A 190 50.57 -26.11 24.32
C ALA A 190 51.22 -24.82 24.84
N LYS A 191 50.89 -24.44 26.08
CA LYS A 191 51.58 -23.40 26.85
C LYS A 191 51.95 -23.95 28.22
N ASN A 192 53.09 -23.54 28.75
CA ASN A 192 53.46 -23.90 30.13
C ASN A 192 52.42 -23.33 31.11
N LEU A 193 51.99 -24.15 32.06
CA LEU A 193 51.10 -23.72 33.13
C LEU A 193 51.86 -22.74 34.04
N ALA A 194 51.31 -21.55 34.21
CA ALA A 194 51.80 -20.56 35.16
C ALA A 194 50.68 -20.23 36.16
N GLY A 195 51.03 -19.75 37.36
CA GLY A 195 50.05 -19.33 38.38
C GLY A 195 49.17 -18.13 37.97
N SER A 196 49.52 -17.45 36.87
CA SER A 196 48.83 -16.28 36.32
C SER A 196 47.91 -16.62 35.14
N SER A 197 47.41 -15.61 34.42
CA SER A 197 46.45 -15.82 33.33
C SER A 197 47.12 -16.15 31.99
N LEU A 198 46.63 -17.20 31.32
CA LEU A 198 47.07 -17.60 29.97
C LEU A 198 45.96 -17.33 28.95
N LYS A 199 46.34 -16.87 27.75
CA LYS A 199 45.39 -16.52 26.66
C LYS A 199 45.77 -17.20 25.34
N TRP A 200 44.78 -17.64 24.59
CA TRP A 200 44.89 -18.10 23.20
C TRP A 200 43.87 -17.35 22.35
N THR A 201 44.29 -16.77 21.23
CA THR A 201 43.37 -16.17 20.25
C THR A 201 43.32 -17.06 19.03
N GLU A 202 42.24 -17.82 18.89
CA GLU A 202 42.17 -18.93 17.94
C GLU A 202 40.98 -18.83 17.01
N LYS A 203 41.20 -19.22 15.75
CA LYS A 203 40.12 -19.34 14.76
C LYS A 203 39.20 -20.49 15.16
N ILE A 204 37.91 -20.20 15.31
CA ILE A 204 36.91 -21.22 15.66
C ILE A 204 36.80 -22.33 14.60
N SER A 205 37.18 -22.02 13.35
CA SER A 205 37.20 -22.96 12.23
C SER A 205 38.15 -24.15 12.43
N LYS A 206 39.14 -24.05 13.34
CA LYS A 206 40.04 -25.16 13.68
C LYS A 206 39.27 -26.36 14.27
N ALA A 207 38.25 -26.10 15.10
CA ALA A 207 37.36 -27.14 15.61
C ALA A 207 36.24 -27.48 14.62
N GLY A 208 35.76 -26.48 13.88
CA GLY A 208 34.83 -26.66 12.77
C GLY A 208 34.06 -25.39 12.45
N SER A 209 33.22 -25.44 11.43
CA SER A 209 32.59 -24.23 10.85
C SER A 209 31.08 -24.12 11.07
N ALA A 210 30.46 -25.05 11.81
CA ALA A 210 29.02 -25.06 11.98
C ALA A 210 28.53 -24.15 13.12
N TYR A 211 27.38 -23.51 12.90
CA TYR A 211 26.74 -22.64 13.89
C TYR A 211 26.04 -23.44 14.99
N GLY A 212 26.00 -22.84 16.18
CA GLY A 212 25.36 -23.40 17.36
C GLY A 212 26.12 -23.05 18.63
N THR A 213 25.78 -23.74 19.72
CA THR A 213 26.55 -23.69 20.95
C THR A 213 27.74 -24.66 20.85
N TRP A 214 28.92 -24.15 21.19
CA TRP A 214 30.16 -24.87 21.23
C TRP A 214 30.65 -24.94 22.67
N CYS A 215 31.23 -26.07 23.03
CA CYS A 215 31.96 -26.25 24.27
C CYS A 215 33.44 -26.08 23.98
N ALA A 216 34.18 -25.53 24.95
CA ALA A 216 35.62 -25.55 24.94
C ALA A 216 36.13 -25.91 26.33
N LYS A 217 37.27 -26.60 26.35
CA LYS A 217 37.95 -27.03 27.58
C LYS A 217 39.45 -26.76 27.50
N ILE A 218 40.04 -26.56 28.67
CA ILE A 218 41.48 -26.48 28.85
C ILE A 218 41.92 -27.78 29.49
N VAL A 219 42.82 -28.49 28.83
CA VAL A 219 43.37 -29.78 29.28
C VAL A 219 44.80 -29.54 29.73
N LEU A 220 45.09 -29.96 30.96
CA LEU A 220 46.42 -30.00 31.55
C LEU A 220 47.08 -31.33 31.23
N GLU A 221 48.30 -31.29 30.75
CA GLU A 221 49.10 -32.44 30.34
C GLU A 221 50.48 -32.37 31.00
N ASN A 222 50.99 -33.55 31.36
CA ASN A 222 52.35 -33.76 31.84
C ASN A 222 52.86 -35.08 31.24
N GLU A 223 54.14 -35.16 30.90
CA GLU A 223 54.74 -36.38 30.33
C GLU A 223 54.65 -37.59 31.26
N ASN A 224 54.58 -37.35 32.56
CA ASN A 224 54.47 -38.40 33.59
C ASN A 224 53.03 -38.89 33.81
N TRP A 225 52.04 -38.34 33.11
CA TRP A 225 50.63 -38.71 33.26
C TRP A 225 50.12 -39.49 32.06
N SER A 226 49.36 -40.56 32.33
CA SER A 226 48.77 -41.40 31.28
C SER A 226 47.66 -40.71 30.47
N GLN A 227 47.04 -39.68 31.04
CA GLN A 227 45.97 -38.91 30.39
C GLN A 227 45.96 -37.45 30.84
N GLY A 228 45.57 -36.57 29.92
CA GLY A 228 45.35 -35.17 30.23
C GLY A 228 44.12 -34.95 31.12
N ILE A 229 44.18 -33.91 31.95
CA ILE A 229 43.17 -33.59 32.96
C ILE A 229 42.47 -32.30 32.56
N THR A 230 41.14 -32.33 32.37
CA THR A 230 40.36 -31.11 32.10
C THR A 230 40.39 -30.19 33.33
N VAL A 231 40.99 -29.00 33.23
CA VAL A 231 41.12 -28.08 34.38
C VAL A 231 40.13 -26.92 34.34
N ALA A 232 39.59 -26.59 33.16
CA ALA A 232 38.54 -25.60 33.02
C ALA A 232 37.71 -25.87 31.75
N GLN A 233 36.44 -25.46 31.76
CA GLN A 233 35.56 -25.55 30.59
C GLN A 233 34.58 -24.38 30.54
N SER A 234 34.12 -24.04 29.34
CA SER A 234 33.12 -22.99 29.12
C SER A 234 32.41 -23.18 27.77
N GLU A 235 31.34 -22.43 27.55
CA GLU A 235 30.56 -22.48 26.31
C GLU A 235 30.59 -21.14 25.58
N TYR A 236 30.52 -21.19 24.25
CA TYR A 236 30.39 -20.01 23.40
C TYR A 236 29.43 -20.27 22.24
N LYS A 237 28.87 -19.21 21.67
CA LYS A 237 27.94 -19.30 20.53
C LYS A 237 28.60 -18.85 19.25
N VAL A 238 28.30 -19.58 18.19
CA VAL A 238 28.63 -19.24 16.81
C VAL A 238 27.31 -19.06 16.07
N GLU A 239 26.93 -17.82 15.76
CA GLU A 239 25.63 -17.48 15.16
C GLU A 239 25.78 -16.25 14.24
N PRO A 240 25.05 -16.20 13.10
CA PRO A 240 25.07 -15.03 12.25
C PRO A 240 24.30 -13.86 12.89
N LEU A 241 24.79 -12.64 12.73
CA LEU A 241 24.04 -11.44 13.09
C LEU A 241 23.08 -11.10 11.94
N SER A 242 21.79 -11.13 12.24
CA SER A 242 20.74 -10.92 11.22
C SER A 242 20.79 -9.54 10.58
N GLY A 243 21.23 -8.50 11.30
CA GLY A 243 21.17 -7.12 10.82
C GLY A 243 19.74 -6.57 10.73
N THR A 244 19.55 -5.52 9.94
CA THR A 244 18.26 -4.84 9.72
C THR A 244 17.71 -5.16 8.33
N LEU A 245 16.47 -5.64 8.28
CA LEU A 245 15.74 -5.89 7.04
C LEU A 245 14.70 -4.78 6.84
N THR A 246 14.70 -4.15 5.67
CA THR A 246 13.75 -3.08 5.33
C THR A 246 13.13 -3.29 3.96
N VAL A 247 11.92 -2.74 3.77
CA VAL A 247 11.26 -2.63 2.49
C VAL A 247 11.16 -1.16 2.11
N GLN A 248 11.68 -0.82 0.95
CA GLN A 248 11.74 0.53 0.41
C GLN A 248 10.76 0.68 -0.75
N LYS A 249 10.10 1.84 -0.78
CA LYS A 249 9.24 2.30 -1.87
C LYS A 249 9.71 3.66 -2.36
N SER A 250 9.62 3.88 -3.67
CA SER A 250 9.98 5.14 -4.30
C SER A 250 9.15 5.34 -5.57
N ALA A 251 9.06 6.58 -6.08
CA ALA A 251 8.33 6.87 -7.31
C ALA A 251 8.82 6.03 -8.51
N SER A 252 10.13 5.74 -8.59
CA SER A 252 10.72 4.89 -9.63
C SER A 252 10.29 3.42 -9.48
N LEU A 253 10.29 2.90 -8.25
CA LEU A 253 9.85 1.54 -7.95
C LEU A 253 8.35 1.35 -8.22
N GLU A 254 7.52 2.35 -7.90
CA GLU A 254 6.08 2.36 -8.19
C GLU A 254 5.82 2.33 -9.69
N LYS A 255 6.52 3.14 -10.51
CA LYS A 255 6.44 3.07 -11.98
C LYS A 255 6.76 1.66 -12.50
N LYS A 256 7.72 0.98 -11.87
CA LYS A 256 8.12 -0.40 -12.18
C LYS A 256 7.22 -1.46 -11.54
N LYS A 257 6.18 -1.07 -10.80
CA LYS A 257 5.23 -1.97 -10.10
C LYS A 257 5.97 -2.91 -9.16
N SER A 258 6.86 -2.35 -8.35
CA SER A 258 7.82 -3.12 -7.55
C SER A 258 8.11 -2.43 -6.21
N PHE A 259 8.68 -3.19 -5.27
CA PHE A 259 9.32 -2.67 -4.07
C PHE A 259 10.74 -3.25 -3.94
N LYS A 260 11.59 -2.61 -3.15
CA LYS A 260 12.97 -3.05 -2.92
C LYS A 260 13.13 -3.57 -1.50
N ILE A 261 13.73 -4.73 -1.34
CA ILE A 261 14.13 -5.31 -0.05
C ILE A 261 15.60 -5.00 0.15
N VAL A 262 15.98 -4.57 1.36
CA VAL A 262 17.35 -4.24 1.72
C VAL A 262 17.68 -4.88 3.08
N LEU A 263 18.73 -5.68 3.10
CA LEU A 263 19.35 -6.21 4.31
C LEU A 263 20.69 -5.50 4.54
N SER A 264 20.85 -4.86 5.69
CA SER A 264 22.07 -4.13 6.10
C SER A 264 22.56 -4.61 7.46
N GLY A 265 23.87 -4.56 7.69
CA GLY A 265 24.46 -4.96 8.99
C GLY A 265 24.46 -6.47 9.25
N PHE A 266 24.17 -7.28 8.22
CA PHE A 266 24.32 -8.74 8.31
C PHE A 266 25.80 -9.10 8.45
N GLN A 267 26.12 -9.95 9.43
CA GLN A 267 27.47 -10.47 9.66
C GLN A 267 27.42 -11.99 9.87
N SER A 268 28.50 -12.67 9.48
CA SER A 268 28.59 -14.11 9.49
C SER A 268 30.04 -14.55 9.67
N VAL A 269 30.27 -15.59 10.46
CA VAL A 269 31.60 -16.23 10.59
C VAL A 269 32.03 -17.01 9.34
N SER A 270 31.07 -17.49 8.54
CA SER A 270 31.32 -18.27 7.33
C SER A 270 31.03 -17.46 6.08
N ASP A 271 31.67 -17.86 4.97
CA ASP A 271 31.46 -17.25 3.66
C ASP A 271 30.02 -17.38 3.18
N VAL A 272 29.51 -16.27 2.65
CA VAL A 272 28.14 -16.14 2.18
C VAL A 272 28.05 -16.60 0.73
N LYS A 273 27.45 -17.78 0.51
CA LYS A 273 27.10 -18.26 -0.83
C LYS A 273 25.91 -17.51 -1.40
N GLN A 274 24.87 -17.31 -0.60
CA GLN A 274 23.64 -16.65 -1.06
C GLN A 274 22.84 -16.04 0.10
N ILE A 275 22.25 -14.87 -0.14
CA ILE A 275 21.12 -14.35 0.63
C ILE A 275 19.84 -14.44 -0.22
N SER A 276 18.74 -14.87 0.40
CA SER A 276 17.43 -14.89 -0.24
C SER A 276 16.36 -14.35 0.69
N PHE A 277 15.30 -13.80 0.11
CA PHE A 277 14.18 -13.21 0.83
C PHE A 277 12.89 -13.97 0.54
N PRO A 278 12.53 -14.98 1.34
CA PRO A 278 11.21 -15.58 1.27
C PRO A 278 10.13 -14.57 1.69
N ILE A 279 9.07 -14.51 0.89
CA ILE A 279 7.95 -13.57 1.04
C ILE A 279 6.69 -14.37 1.29
N TYR A 280 5.98 -14.02 2.36
CA TYR A 280 4.80 -14.68 2.84
C TYR A 280 3.59 -13.75 2.71
N ASN A 281 2.43 -14.29 2.34
CA ASN A 281 1.19 -13.53 2.34
C ASN A 281 0.61 -13.41 3.77
N SER A 282 -0.52 -12.71 3.90
CA SER A 282 -1.20 -12.52 5.20
C SER A 282 -1.70 -13.81 5.86
N ALA A 283 -1.80 -14.92 5.12
CA ALA A 283 -2.15 -16.23 5.66
C ALA A 283 -0.92 -17.05 6.07
N GLY A 284 0.29 -16.46 6.07
CA GLY A 284 1.53 -17.16 6.42
C GLY A 284 2.04 -18.11 5.34
N LYS A 285 1.44 -18.16 4.14
CA LYS A 285 1.91 -19.00 3.03
C LYS A 285 3.03 -18.29 2.26
N LYS A 286 4.16 -18.98 2.06
CA LYS A 286 5.25 -18.50 1.20
C LYS A 286 4.77 -18.41 -0.25
N VAL A 287 4.81 -17.22 -0.84
CA VAL A 287 4.33 -16.95 -2.20
C VAL A 287 5.45 -16.70 -3.20
N TYR A 288 6.63 -16.28 -2.75
CA TYR A 288 7.78 -16.03 -3.60
C TYR A 288 9.08 -16.07 -2.78
N THR A 289 10.22 -16.26 -3.44
CA THR A 289 11.55 -16.10 -2.83
C THR A 289 12.41 -15.28 -3.78
N ALA A 290 12.82 -14.09 -3.34
CA ALA A 290 13.69 -13.22 -4.12
C ALA A 290 15.16 -13.54 -3.82
N LYS A 291 15.99 -13.71 -4.85
CA LYS A 291 17.44 -13.81 -4.65
C LYS A 291 18.01 -12.40 -4.47
N ALA A 292 18.88 -12.22 -3.48
CA ALA A 292 19.51 -10.94 -3.22
C ALA A 292 20.82 -10.82 -4.00
N SER A 293 21.13 -9.60 -4.43
CA SER A 293 22.41 -9.22 -5.01
C SER A 293 23.19 -8.38 -3.99
N LYS A 294 24.51 -8.54 -3.94
CA LYS A 294 25.38 -7.72 -3.09
C LYS A 294 25.50 -6.32 -3.69
N SER A 295 25.37 -5.29 -2.87
CA SER A 295 25.46 -3.88 -3.24
C SER A 295 26.23 -3.16 -2.12
N GLY A 296 27.55 -3.06 -2.26
CA GLY A 296 28.44 -2.64 -1.17
C GLY A 296 28.32 -3.58 0.04
N LYS A 297 28.11 -3.01 1.23
CA LYS A 297 27.91 -3.76 2.49
C LYS A 297 26.45 -4.25 2.71
N LYS A 298 25.60 -4.21 1.68
CA LYS A 298 24.16 -4.54 1.76
C LYS A 298 23.79 -5.67 0.79
N TYR A 299 22.72 -6.38 1.10
CA TYR A 299 22.07 -7.31 0.18
C TYR A 299 20.72 -6.76 -0.24
N VAL A 300 20.46 -6.69 -1.54
CA VAL A 300 19.26 -6.03 -2.09
C VAL A 300 18.54 -6.91 -3.09
N ALA A 301 17.22 -6.80 -3.14
CA ALA A 301 16.41 -7.41 -4.19
C ALA A 301 15.25 -6.49 -4.58
N THR A 302 14.97 -6.37 -5.88
CA THR A 302 13.78 -5.68 -6.38
C THR A 302 12.70 -6.70 -6.72
N VAL A 303 11.54 -6.60 -6.09
CA VAL A 303 10.42 -7.54 -6.26
C VAL A 303 9.31 -6.87 -7.04
N LYS A 304 9.05 -7.36 -8.25
CA LYS A 304 7.91 -6.92 -9.08
C LYS A 304 6.62 -7.59 -8.58
N LEU A 305 5.52 -6.84 -8.50
CA LEU A 305 4.19 -7.34 -8.10
C LEU A 305 3.70 -8.50 -8.97
N LYS A 306 4.13 -8.59 -10.24
CA LYS A 306 3.85 -9.73 -11.13
C LYS A 306 4.33 -11.06 -10.53
N LYS A 307 5.46 -11.08 -9.81
CA LYS A 307 5.97 -12.27 -9.12
C LYS A 307 5.06 -12.69 -7.94
N LEU A 308 4.32 -11.74 -7.37
CA LEU A 308 3.29 -11.99 -6.36
C LEU A 308 1.90 -12.20 -6.99
N LYS A 309 1.84 -12.56 -8.27
CA LYS A 309 0.61 -12.76 -9.06
C LYS A 309 -0.32 -11.52 -9.03
N ASN A 310 0.24 -10.32 -8.89
CA ASN A 310 -0.47 -9.05 -8.77
C ASN A 310 -1.53 -9.02 -7.65
N LYS A 311 -1.38 -9.85 -6.62
CA LYS A 311 -2.26 -9.83 -5.45
C LYS A 311 -1.90 -8.62 -4.58
N LEU A 312 -2.90 -7.84 -4.22
CA LEU A 312 -2.77 -6.75 -3.26
C LEU A 312 -2.89 -7.34 -1.86
N GLY A 313 -2.06 -6.89 -0.92
CA GLY A 313 -2.01 -7.46 0.42
C GLY A 313 -0.84 -6.95 1.23
N LEU A 314 -0.83 -7.31 2.51
CA LEU A 314 0.32 -7.15 3.37
C LEU A 314 1.19 -8.41 3.24
N TYR A 315 2.48 -8.21 2.99
CA TYR A 315 3.43 -9.29 2.85
C TYR A 315 4.51 -9.22 3.91
N THR A 316 4.85 -10.37 4.49
CA THR A 316 5.96 -10.51 5.43
C THR A 316 7.18 -10.99 4.66
N VAL A 317 8.27 -10.24 4.75
CA VAL A 317 9.56 -10.57 4.16
C VAL A 317 10.48 -11.04 5.27
N LYS A 318 11.05 -12.24 5.13
CA LYS A 318 12.13 -12.74 5.98
C LYS A 318 13.42 -12.81 5.18
N ALA A 319 14.54 -13.06 5.85
CA ALA A 319 15.82 -13.31 5.20
C ALA A 319 16.34 -14.71 5.52
N VAL A 320 16.91 -15.37 4.52
CA VAL A 320 17.55 -16.68 4.64
C VAL A 320 18.97 -16.54 4.10
N TYR A 321 19.91 -16.96 4.93
CA TYR A 321 21.33 -17.02 4.64
C TYR A 321 21.71 -18.46 4.27
N LYS A 322 22.54 -18.61 3.23
CA LYS A 322 23.15 -19.89 2.84
C LYS A 322 24.66 -19.72 2.77
N ASN A 323 25.39 -20.58 3.47
CA ASN A 323 26.86 -20.58 3.46
C ASN A 323 27.42 -21.40 2.28
N THR A 324 28.74 -21.35 2.09
CA THR A 324 29.47 -22.13 1.05
C THR A 324 29.32 -23.64 1.24
N GLY A 325 29.24 -24.12 2.49
CA GLY A 325 28.91 -25.50 2.86
C GLY A 325 27.43 -25.90 2.67
N ASN A 326 26.64 -25.10 1.94
CA ASN A 326 25.22 -25.33 1.64
C ASN A 326 24.22 -25.35 2.81
N VAL A 327 24.66 -25.06 4.04
CA VAL A 327 23.79 -24.93 5.20
C VAL A 327 22.98 -23.63 5.09
N SER A 328 21.66 -23.75 5.25
CA SER A 328 20.73 -22.62 5.17
C SER A 328 20.14 -22.30 6.54
N ARG A 329 20.08 -21.01 6.91
CA ARG A 329 19.49 -20.54 8.17
C ARG A 329 18.58 -19.35 7.94
N MET A 330 17.42 -19.37 8.60
CA MET A 330 16.51 -18.23 8.63
C MET A 330 17.03 -17.22 9.65
N LEU A 331 17.18 -15.98 9.21
CA LEU A 331 17.53 -14.85 10.07
C LEU A 331 16.29 -14.39 10.85
N THR A 332 16.51 -13.80 12.02
CA THR A 332 15.44 -13.34 12.92
C THR A 332 14.81 -12.03 12.46
N CYS A 333 15.50 -11.26 11.61
CA CYS A 333 14.97 -10.02 11.05
C CYS A 333 13.77 -10.25 10.13
N THR A 334 12.74 -9.42 10.25
CA THR A 334 11.55 -9.44 9.41
C THR A 334 11.21 -8.02 8.96
N ALA A 335 10.54 -7.89 7.81
CA ALA A 335 10.04 -6.61 7.32
C ALA A 335 8.66 -6.79 6.68
N LEU A 336 7.88 -5.70 6.63
CA LEU A 336 6.57 -5.70 6.01
C LEU A 336 6.59 -4.93 4.69
N ALA A 337 6.10 -5.56 3.62
CA ALA A 337 5.77 -4.91 2.36
C ALA A 337 4.26 -4.70 2.28
N ASP A 338 3.80 -3.47 2.58
CA ASP A 338 2.38 -3.12 2.53
C ASP A 338 1.95 -2.75 1.10
N GLU A 339 1.41 -3.74 0.37
CA GLU A 339 0.87 -3.59 -0.97
C GLU A 339 -0.67 -3.56 -0.97
N ARG A 340 -1.28 -3.04 0.09
CA ARG A 340 -2.74 -2.85 0.15
C ARG A 340 -3.15 -1.55 -0.55
N ALA A 341 -4.38 -1.56 -1.07
CA ALA A 341 -5.03 -0.35 -1.55
C ALA A 341 -5.37 0.58 -0.39
N LYS A 342 -5.22 1.91 -0.56
CA LYS A 342 -5.71 2.91 0.39
C LYS A 342 -6.80 3.74 -0.27
N GLY A 343 -7.96 3.80 0.38
CA GLY A 343 -9.18 4.38 -0.18
C GLY A 343 -9.17 5.89 -0.39
N GLY A 344 -8.40 6.63 0.40
CA GLY A 344 -8.34 8.09 0.37
C GLY A 344 -9.61 8.79 0.87
N LYS A 345 -9.62 10.12 0.84
CA LYS A 345 -10.75 10.97 1.26
C LYS A 345 -11.63 11.32 0.06
N PHE A 346 -12.93 11.00 0.15
CA PHE A 346 -13.90 11.25 -0.91
C PHE A 346 -14.89 12.36 -0.52
N LYS A 347 -14.89 13.47 -1.27
CA LYS A 347 -15.75 14.64 -1.09
C LYS A 347 -16.72 14.78 -2.26
N ILE A 348 -17.95 15.20 -1.95
CA ILE A 348 -19.01 15.50 -2.92
C ILE A 348 -19.58 16.88 -2.58
N LYS A 349 -19.59 17.81 -3.54
CA LYS A 349 -20.23 19.13 -3.42
C LYS A 349 -21.35 19.26 -4.45
N VAL A 350 -22.59 19.30 -3.99
CA VAL A 350 -23.78 19.51 -4.83
C VAL A 350 -23.90 21.00 -5.16
N ARG A 351 -24.30 21.33 -6.40
CA ARG A 351 -24.47 22.68 -6.93
C ARG A 351 -25.96 22.98 -7.22
N LYS A 352 -26.26 24.24 -7.54
CA LYS A 352 -27.63 24.74 -7.80
C LYS A 352 -28.21 24.33 -9.17
N ASP A 353 -27.39 23.75 -10.04
CA ASP A 353 -27.70 23.30 -11.41
C ASP A 353 -27.85 21.76 -11.52
N ALA A 354 -28.06 21.10 -10.40
CA ALA A 354 -28.14 19.66 -10.19
C ALA A 354 -26.84 18.90 -10.49
N SER A 355 -25.74 19.62 -10.70
CA SER A 355 -24.44 19.00 -10.82
C SER A 355 -23.76 18.79 -9.46
N SER A 356 -22.95 17.75 -9.36
CA SER A 356 -22.17 17.42 -8.18
C SER A 356 -20.70 17.33 -8.57
N LYS A 357 -19.83 18.07 -7.88
CA LYS A 357 -18.37 17.92 -8.00
C LYS A 357 -17.91 16.82 -7.06
N PHE A 358 -17.41 15.74 -7.65
CA PHE A 358 -16.78 14.63 -6.94
C PHE A 358 -15.28 14.85 -6.87
N THR A 359 -14.66 14.60 -5.72
CA THR A 359 -13.22 14.76 -5.52
C THR A 359 -12.68 13.65 -4.62
N LEU A 360 -11.77 12.84 -5.15
CA LEU A 360 -11.02 11.82 -4.42
C LEU A 360 -9.56 12.27 -4.26
N SER A 361 -9.05 12.20 -3.03
CA SER A 361 -7.69 12.64 -2.68
C SER A 361 -7.02 11.65 -1.74
N GLY A 362 -5.69 11.51 -1.82
CA GLY A 362 -4.93 10.61 -0.95
C GLY A 362 -5.21 9.12 -1.16
N ALA A 363 -5.84 8.74 -2.27
CA ALA A 363 -5.98 7.33 -2.63
C ALA A 363 -4.65 6.79 -3.17
N TYR A 364 -4.37 5.52 -2.87
CA TYR A 364 -3.15 4.85 -3.29
C TYR A 364 -3.46 3.43 -3.77
N LEU A 365 -2.82 3.05 -4.88
CA LEU A 365 -2.74 1.68 -5.37
C LEU A 365 -1.27 1.39 -5.71
N PRO A 366 -0.73 0.23 -5.31
CA PRO A 366 0.59 -0.20 -5.74
C PRO A 366 0.73 -0.23 -7.26
N GLY A 367 1.85 0.28 -7.76
CA GLY A 367 2.09 0.42 -9.19
C GLY A 367 1.46 1.66 -9.81
N ASN A 368 1.12 2.67 -9.00
CA ASN A 368 0.33 3.85 -9.35
C ASN A 368 -1.11 3.54 -9.81
N ILE A 369 -2.00 4.51 -9.59
CA ILE A 369 -3.38 4.44 -10.06
C ILE A 369 -3.40 4.76 -11.56
N LYS A 370 -3.85 3.81 -12.39
CA LYS A 370 -3.96 3.98 -13.85
C LYS A 370 -5.05 4.98 -14.24
N LYS A 371 -6.21 4.87 -13.58
CA LYS A 371 -7.35 5.78 -13.76
C LYS A 371 -8.31 5.66 -12.58
N VAL A 372 -9.14 6.67 -12.39
CA VAL A 372 -10.28 6.65 -11.45
C VAL A 372 -11.58 6.86 -12.21
N THR A 373 -12.61 6.13 -11.82
CA THR A 373 -13.99 6.32 -12.31
C THR A 373 -14.95 6.45 -11.14
N PHE A 374 -15.90 7.36 -11.26
CA PHE A 374 -17.02 7.48 -10.33
C PHE A 374 -18.25 6.82 -10.93
N VAL A 375 -18.83 5.84 -10.23
CA VAL A 375 -20.07 5.18 -10.64
C VAL A 375 -21.18 5.66 -9.72
N VAL A 376 -22.26 6.16 -10.30
CA VAL A 376 -23.38 6.74 -9.53
C VAL A 376 -24.58 5.81 -9.57
N TYR A 377 -25.18 5.58 -8.41
CA TYR A 377 -26.42 4.84 -8.25
C TYR A 377 -27.48 5.74 -7.62
N LYS A 378 -28.73 5.64 -8.10
CA LYS A 378 -29.90 6.26 -7.45
C LYS A 378 -30.52 5.24 -6.51
N ASN A 379 -30.83 5.67 -5.28
CA ASN A 379 -31.34 4.83 -4.19
C ASN A 379 -30.48 3.58 -3.95
N GLY A 380 -29.18 3.62 -4.26
CA GLY A 380 -28.25 2.49 -4.13
C GLY A 380 -28.45 1.32 -5.12
N LYS A 381 -29.60 1.23 -5.81
CA LYS A 381 -29.95 0.06 -6.65
C LYS A 381 -29.79 0.33 -8.15
N LYS A 382 -30.23 1.49 -8.64
CA LYS A 382 -30.28 1.77 -10.09
C LYS A 382 -29.05 2.54 -10.54
N LYS A 383 -28.15 1.88 -11.29
CA LYS A 383 -26.98 2.53 -11.91
C LYS A 383 -27.46 3.67 -12.81
N GLN A 384 -26.90 4.86 -12.60
CA GLN A 384 -27.19 6.04 -13.40
C GLN A 384 -26.20 6.17 -14.54
N ASP A 385 -24.90 6.24 -14.20
CA ASP A 385 -23.83 6.33 -15.19
C ASP A 385 -22.45 6.08 -14.55
N THR A 386 -21.40 6.10 -15.38
CA THR A 386 -19.99 6.02 -15.00
C THR A 386 -19.20 7.20 -15.57
N TYR A 387 -18.55 7.96 -14.70
CA TYR A 387 -17.82 9.17 -15.05
C TYR A 387 -16.32 8.95 -14.90
N LYS A 388 -15.54 9.22 -15.95
CA LYS A 388 -14.07 9.23 -15.88
C LYS A 388 -13.62 10.45 -15.07
N ALA A 389 -12.73 10.24 -14.11
CA ALA A 389 -12.15 11.34 -13.34
C ALA A 389 -10.93 11.93 -14.05
N VAL A 390 -10.76 13.24 -13.94
CA VAL A 390 -9.57 13.97 -14.36
C VAL A 390 -8.64 14.11 -13.14
N LEU A 391 -7.35 13.86 -13.34
CA LEU A 391 -6.32 14.04 -12.32
C LEU A 391 -5.73 15.44 -12.43
N ALA A 392 -5.84 16.24 -11.36
CA ALA A 392 -5.19 17.54 -11.24
C ALA A 392 -4.73 17.75 -9.79
N SER A 393 -3.50 18.23 -9.59
CA SER A 393 -2.91 18.50 -8.25
C SER A 393 -3.10 17.34 -7.25
N LYS A 394 -2.79 16.11 -7.69
CA LYS A 394 -2.94 14.85 -6.90
C LYS A 394 -4.38 14.54 -6.44
N LYS A 395 -5.39 15.13 -7.10
CA LYS A 395 -6.82 14.91 -6.82
C LYS A 395 -7.53 14.44 -8.08
N TYR A 396 -8.32 13.38 -7.96
CA TYR A 396 -9.19 12.91 -9.03
C TYR A 396 -10.55 13.56 -8.90
N SER A 397 -11.02 14.26 -9.94
CA SER A 397 -12.30 14.96 -9.91
C SER A 397 -13.16 14.74 -11.15
N ALA A 398 -14.47 14.82 -10.98
CA ALA A 398 -15.44 14.87 -12.07
C ALA A 398 -16.63 15.73 -11.66
N VAL A 399 -17.30 16.35 -12.64
CA VAL A 399 -18.59 17.02 -12.46
C VAL A 399 -19.68 16.11 -13.03
N VAL A 400 -20.70 15.84 -12.24
CA VAL A 400 -21.75 14.87 -12.57
C VAL A 400 -23.12 15.53 -12.48
N LYS A 401 -23.89 15.58 -13.57
CA LYS A 401 -25.24 16.15 -13.60
C LYS A 401 -26.29 15.09 -13.25
N SER A 402 -27.09 15.34 -12.24
CA SER A 402 -28.21 14.46 -11.85
C SER A 402 -29.46 14.80 -12.64
N LYS A 403 -30.18 13.78 -13.14
CA LYS A 403 -31.39 13.95 -13.97
C LYS A 403 -32.67 14.23 -13.18
N SER A 404 -32.65 13.98 -11.87
CA SER A 404 -33.84 14.03 -11.01
C SER A 404 -33.45 14.22 -9.55
N THR A 405 -34.43 14.60 -8.73
CA THR A 405 -34.26 14.62 -7.28
C THR A 405 -34.13 13.20 -6.70
N GLY A 406 -33.61 13.12 -5.47
CA GLY A 406 -33.54 11.87 -4.71
C GLY A 406 -32.20 11.64 -4.01
N LYS A 407 -32.07 10.45 -3.39
CA LYS A 407 -30.85 9.98 -2.74
C LYS A 407 -29.97 9.23 -3.74
N TYR A 408 -28.67 9.47 -3.68
CA TYR A 408 -27.66 8.89 -4.55
C TYR A 408 -26.49 8.35 -3.75
N VAL A 409 -25.78 7.37 -4.33
CA VAL A 409 -24.51 6.87 -3.83
C VAL A 409 -23.50 6.90 -4.96
N ALA A 410 -22.37 7.56 -4.73
CA ALA A 410 -21.24 7.54 -5.66
C ALA A 410 -20.19 6.55 -5.13
N TYR A 411 -19.69 5.70 -6.03
CA TYR A 411 -18.59 4.77 -5.77
C TYR A 411 -17.37 5.23 -6.55
N ALA A 412 -16.27 5.48 -5.86
CA ALA A 412 -14.99 5.82 -6.46
C ALA A 412 -14.16 4.55 -6.65
N TYR A 413 -13.95 4.15 -7.90
CA TYR A 413 -13.13 3.00 -8.27
C TYR A 413 -11.79 3.46 -8.84
N GLY A 414 -10.70 2.90 -8.34
CA GLY A 414 -9.38 3.00 -8.94
C GLY A 414 -9.05 1.76 -9.75
N TYR A 415 -8.24 1.93 -10.79
CA TYR A 415 -7.72 0.82 -11.58
C TYR A 415 -6.22 0.72 -11.35
N THR A 416 -5.75 -0.49 -11.06
CA THR A 416 -4.31 -0.77 -10.99
C THR A 416 -3.68 -0.66 -12.38
N ALA A 417 -2.35 -0.56 -12.46
CA ALA A 417 -1.64 -0.54 -13.73
C ALA A 417 -1.82 -1.82 -14.58
N TRP A 418 -2.27 -2.93 -13.97
CA TRP A 418 -2.64 -4.19 -14.66
C TRP A 418 -4.15 -4.35 -14.86
N GLY A 419 -4.93 -3.27 -14.72
CA GLY A 419 -6.34 -3.24 -15.10
C GLY A 419 -7.33 -3.75 -14.05
N LYS A 420 -6.89 -4.19 -12.87
CA LYS A 420 -7.80 -4.63 -11.79
C LYS A 420 -8.57 -3.43 -11.23
N LYS A 421 -9.90 -3.53 -11.21
CA LYS A 421 -10.81 -2.54 -10.62
C LYS A 421 -10.89 -2.74 -9.11
N ILE A 422 -10.65 -1.68 -8.34
CA ILE A 422 -10.65 -1.68 -6.88
C ILE A 422 -11.59 -0.57 -6.38
N LEU A 423 -12.50 -0.89 -5.46
CA LEU A 423 -13.29 0.12 -4.76
C LEU A 423 -12.37 0.86 -3.78
N LEU A 424 -12.22 2.16 -3.99
CA LEU A 424 -11.40 3.02 -3.12
C LEU A 424 -12.27 3.66 -2.04
N ASN A 425 -13.43 4.20 -2.41
CA ASN A 425 -14.32 4.84 -1.45
C ASN A 425 -15.76 4.89 -1.99
N LYS A 426 -16.74 5.12 -1.13
CA LYS A 426 -18.14 5.38 -1.50
C LYS A 426 -18.72 6.48 -0.62
N LYS A 427 -19.62 7.30 -1.16
CA LYS A 427 -20.29 8.36 -0.39
C LYS A 427 -21.70 8.63 -0.90
N SER A 428 -22.63 8.76 0.04
CA SER A 428 -24.02 9.13 -0.24
C SER A 428 -24.18 10.65 -0.35
N TYR A 429 -25.11 11.10 -1.20
CA TYR A 429 -25.49 12.50 -1.37
C TYR A 429 -26.94 12.61 -1.86
N SER A 430 -27.55 13.79 -1.71
CA SER A 430 -28.95 14.01 -2.10
C SER A 430 -29.10 15.23 -3.00
N ILE A 431 -29.97 15.11 -4.00
CA ILE A 431 -30.39 16.20 -4.86
C ILE A 431 -31.83 16.58 -4.50
N GLY A 432 -32.02 17.78 -3.95
CA GLY A 432 -33.33 18.34 -3.63
C GLY A 432 -33.82 19.30 -4.71
N LYS A 433 -35.07 19.77 -4.58
CA LYS A 433 -35.69 20.73 -5.51
C LYS A 433 -34.86 22.01 -5.68
N LYS A 434 -34.29 22.53 -4.58
CA LYS A 434 -33.40 23.71 -4.57
C LYS A 434 -32.13 23.56 -5.44
N HIS A 435 -31.76 22.34 -5.79
CA HIS A 435 -30.62 22.05 -6.65
C HIS A 435 -31.02 21.87 -8.11
N MET A 436 -32.30 21.75 -8.48
CA MET A 436 -32.71 21.38 -9.85
C MET A 436 -32.79 22.57 -10.83
N GLY A 437 -32.43 23.78 -10.40
CA GLY A 437 -32.63 25.01 -11.16
C GLY A 437 -34.12 25.32 -11.43
N LYS A 438 -34.40 26.14 -12.44
CA LYS A 438 -35.78 26.45 -12.87
C LYS A 438 -36.49 25.18 -13.36
N GLN A 439 -37.72 24.96 -12.90
CA GLN A 439 -38.57 23.82 -13.25
C GLN A 439 -40.03 24.25 -13.37
N GLY A 440 -40.70 23.79 -14.43
CA GLY A 440 -42.09 24.11 -14.72
C GLY A 440 -42.27 25.54 -15.23
N TRP A 441 -43.49 26.06 -15.06
CA TRP A 441 -43.90 27.38 -15.54
C TRP A 441 -43.24 28.52 -14.77
N ARG A 442 -42.69 29.50 -15.48
CA ARG A 442 -42.10 30.73 -14.93
C ARG A 442 -42.43 31.93 -15.80
N TYR A 443 -42.76 33.05 -15.17
CA TYR A 443 -42.94 34.33 -15.86
C TYR A 443 -41.61 35.07 -15.89
N GLU A 444 -41.16 35.47 -17.08
CA GLU A 444 -39.91 36.21 -17.27
C GLU A 444 -40.08 37.29 -18.34
N LYS A 445 -39.33 38.39 -18.21
CA LYS A 445 -39.40 39.50 -19.16
C LYS A 445 -38.51 39.24 -20.38
N TYR A 446 -39.02 39.59 -21.56
CA TYR A 446 -38.27 39.72 -22.80
C TYR A 446 -38.70 41.00 -23.51
N ASN A 447 -37.75 41.90 -23.78
CA ASN A 447 -37.99 43.19 -24.42
C ASN A 447 -39.15 43.98 -23.77
N GLY A 448 -39.13 44.11 -22.45
CA GLY A 448 -40.14 44.83 -21.66
C GLY A 448 -41.45 44.06 -21.38
N LYS A 449 -41.79 43.05 -22.20
CA LYS A 449 -43.02 42.25 -22.03
C LYS A 449 -42.75 40.97 -21.23
N THR A 450 -43.68 40.60 -20.35
CA THR A 450 -43.62 39.35 -19.58
C THR A 450 -44.20 38.19 -20.41
N TYR A 451 -43.51 37.04 -20.39
CA TYR A 451 -43.94 35.80 -21.03
C TYR A 451 -43.86 34.63 -20.06
N LYS A 452 -44.70 33.61 -20.26
CA LYS A 452 -44.73 32.38 -19.48
C LYS A 452 -43.94 31.28 -20.17
N PHE A 453 -42.75 30.99 -19.65
CA PHE A 453 -41.87 29.94 -20.16
C PHE A 453 -41.98 28.65 -19.35
N TYR A 454 -41.71 27.53 -19.99
CA TYR A 454 -41.59 26.23 -19.32
C TYR A 454 -40.13 25.78 -19.26
N TYR A 455 -39.67 25.41 -18.07
CA TYR A 455 -38.30 24.93 -17.85
C TYR A 455 -38.28 23.45 -17.46
N ILE A 456 -37.37 22.69 -18.05
CA ILE A 456 -37.00 21.34 -17.60
C ILE A 456 -35.51 21.36 -17.32
N ASN A 457 -35.12 21.08 -16.07
CA ASN A 457 -33.72 21.01 -15.64
C ASN A 457 -32.92 22.28 -15.97
N ASN A 458 -33.53 23.45 -15.72
CA ASN A 458 -32.99 24.78 -16.04
C ASN A 458 -32.84 25.10 -17.54
N GLU A 459 -33.32 24.22 -18.43
CA GLU A 459 -33.36 24.45 -19.88
C GLU A 459 -34.77 24.89 -20.29
N ARG A 460 -34.84 26.07 -20.91
CA ARG A 460 -36.09 26.63 -21.43
C ARG A 460 -36.56 25.80 -22.62
N GLN A 461 -37.79 25.29 -22.54
CA GLN A 461 -38.38 24.50 -23.62
C GLN A 461 -38.87 25.44 -24.72
N THR A 462 -38.49 25.14 -25.97
CA THR A 462 -38.81 25.97 -27.16
C THR A 462 -39.89 25.36 -28.05
N ASN A 463 -40.38 24.16 -27.71
CA ASN A 463 -41.54 23.52 -28.31
C ASN A 463 -42.40 22.94 -27.19
N LEU A 464 -43.57 23.54 -26.98
CA LEU A 464 -44.48 23.16 -25.90
C LEU A 464 -45.58 22.17 -26.34
N THR A 465 -45.58 21.71 -27.59
CA THR A 465 -46.66 20.89 -28.18
C THR A 465 -47.00 19.67 -27.33
N LYS A 466 -46.00 18.88 -26.95
CA LYS A 466 -46.17 17.67 -26.13
C LYS A 466 -46.41 18.01 -24.65
N ILE A 467 -45.83 19.09 -24.16
CA ILE A 467 -45.93 19.53 -22.75
C ILE A 467 -47.35 19.99 -22.45
N LEU A 468 -47.95 20.75 -23.37
CA LEU A 468 -49.31 21.26 -23.30
C LEU A 468 -50.36 20.28 -23.82
N LYS A 469 -49.95 19.12 -24.38
CA LYS A 469 -50.84 18.13 -25.00
C LYS A 469 -51.80 18.75 -26.03
N LEU A 470 -51.25 19.57 -26.92
CA LEU A 470 -52.06 20.31 -27.90
C LEU A 470 -52.85 19.35 -28.79
N LYS A 471 -54.11 19.70 -29.05
CA LYS A 471 -54.99 19.02 -29.99
C LYS A 471 -54.99 19.79 -31.32
N LYS A 472 -54.99 19.07 -32.44
CA LYS A 472 -54.99 19.66 -33.80
C LYS A 472 -56.22 20.52 -34.03
N GLY A 473 -56.05 21.63 -34.75
CA GLY A 473 -57.12 22.58 -35.11
C GLY A 473 -57.83 23.24 -33.92
N SER A 474 -57.26 23.18 -32.71
CA SER A 474 -57.93 23.67 -31.49
C SER A 474 -57.00 24.50 -30.61
N GLY A 475 -57.59 25.41 -29.84
CA GLY A 475 -56.89 26.30 -28.93
C GLY A 475 -56.99 27.76 -29.36
N ARG A 476 -56.64 28.67 -28.44
CA ARG A 476 -56.61 30.11 -28.71
C ARG A 476 -55.17 30.52 -28.93
N TYR A 477 -54.83 30.87 -30.16
CA TYR A 477 -53.49 31.31 -30.53
C TYR A 477 -53.49 32.72 -31.13
N THR A 478 -52.30 33.31 -31.16
CA THR A 478 -51.94 34.35 -32.13
C THR A 478 -50.56 34.05 -32.69
N ILE A 479 -50.31 34.52 -33.90
CA ILE A 479 -49.05 34.34 -34.62
C ILE A 479 -48.40 35.72 -34.78
N GLU A 480 -47.11 35.82 -34.49
CA GLU A 480 -46.33 37.00 -34.81
C GLU A 480 -45.19 36.62 -35.76
N LEU A 481 -45.11 37.32 -36.89
CA LEU A 481 -44.01 37.23 -37.84
C LEU A 481 -43.11 38.46 -37.74
N ASN A 482 -41.88 38.27 -37.28
CA ASN A 482 -40.82 39.26 -37.35
C ASN A 482 -40.10 39.13 -38.69
N ARG A 483 -40.42 40.02 -39.65
CA ARG A 483 -39.88 39.98 -41.02
C ARG A 483 -38.36 40.14 -41.03
N ALA A 484 -37.83 41.12 -40.30
CA ALA A 484 -36.38 41.37 -40.23
C ALA A 484 -35.58 40.22 -39.62
N ALA A 485 -36.15 39.45 -38.69
CA ALA A 485 -35.49 38.29 -38.12
C ALA A 485 -35.72 36.99 -38.92
N GLY A 486 -36.74 36.94 -39.77
CA GLY A 486 -37.19 35.70 -40.41
C GLY A 486 -37.68 34.69 -39.39
N VAL A 487 -38.49 35.13 -38.41
CA VAL A 487 -39.01 34.28 -37.33
C VAL A 487 -40.50 34.43 -37.17
N VAL A 488 -41.21 33.30 -37.19
CA VAL A 488 -42.59 33.20 -36.73
C VAL A 488 -42.59 32.67 -35.31
N THR A 489 -43.35 33.31 -34.41
CA THR A 489 -43.62 32.76 -33.06
C THR A 489 -45.13 32.61 -32.88
N VAL A 490 -45.54 31.42 -32.43
CA VAL A 490 -46.93 31.12 -32.09
C VAL A 490 -47.10 31.25 -30.58
N TYR A 491 -48.07 32.06 -30.16
CA TYR A 491 -48.40 32.29 -28.76
C TYR A 491 -49.76 31.69 -28.44
N MET A 492 -49.87 31.00 -27.31
CA MET A 492 -51.14 30.53 -26.75
C MET A 492 -51.67 31.53 -25.72
N TYR A 493 -52.98 31.64 -25.64
CA TYR A 493 -53.68 32.43 -24.63
C TYR A 493 -53.46 31.85 -23.23
N ASP A 494 -52.95 32.65 -22.30
CA ASP A 494 -52.91 32.31 -20.87
C ASP A 494 -54.19 32.82 -20.20
N THR A 495 -54.99 31.89 -19.69
CA THR A 495 -56.21 32.22 -18.95
C THR A 495 -55.92 32.99 -17.67
N LYS A 496 -54.70 32.86 -17.10
CA LYS A 496 -54.30 33.56 -15.87
C LYS A 496 -54.05 35.05 -16.10
N THR A 497 -53.37 35.42 -17.18
CA THR A 497 -53.04 36.81 -17.51
C THR A 497 -54.00 37.43 -18.52
N LYS A 498 -54.99 36.65 -19.00
CA LYS A 498 -55.95 37.01 -20.04
C LYS A 498 -55.27 37.55 -21.31
N SER A 499 -54.10 37.00 -21.64
CA SER A 499 -53.21 37.53 -22.69
C SER A 499 -52.52 36.41 -23.48
N TYR A 500 -52.10 36.71 -24.72
CA TYR A 500 -51.24 35.80 -25.51
C TYR A 500 -49.76 35.97 -25.13
N ASP A 501 -49.36 35.32 -24.02
CA ASP A 501 -48.01 35.46 -23.44
C ASP A 501 -47.29 34.10 -23.23
N ILE A 502 -47.85 33.00 -23.70
CA ILE A 502 -47.22 31.67 -23.69
C ILE A 502 -46.63 31.39 -25.08
N PRO A 503 -45.33 31.65 -25.33
CA PRO A 503 -44.73 31.28 -26.61
C PRO A 503 -44.61 29.75 -26.71
N VAL A 504 -45.39 29.17 -27.62
CA VAL A 504 -45.52 27.71 -27.79
C VAL A 504 -44.40 27.15 -28.64
N GLN A 505 -44.13 27.82 -29.76
CA GLN A 505 -43.14 27.39 -30.74
C GLN A 505 -42.69 28.57 -31.59
N ALA A 506 -41.41 28.54 -31.99
CA ALA A 506 -40.87 29.46 -32.97
C ALA A 506 -40.35 28.70 -34.19
N PHE A 507 -40.41 29.35 -35.35
CA PHE A 507 -40.02 28.81 -36.64
C PHE A 507 -39.10 29.78 -37.36
N SER A 508 -38.02 29.26 -37.94
CA SER A 508 -37.22 30.03 -38.89
C SER A 508 -37.89 29.97 -40.25
N VAL A 509 -38.11 31.14 -40.84
CA VAL A 509 -38.87 31.29 -42.08
C VAL A 509 -38.16 32.19 -43.08
N SER A 510 -38.53 32.03 -44.35
CA SER A 510 -38.11 32.91 -45.43
C SER A 510 -39.30 33.70 -45.94
N VAL A 511 -39.25 35.01 -45.70
CA VAL A 511 -40.20 36.01 -46.19
C VAL A 511 -39.85 36.45 -47.61
N GLY A 512 -40.66 37.35 -48.17
CA GLY A 512 -40.42 38.00 -49.45
C GLY A 512 -39.00 38.55 -49.56
N ARG A 513 -38.37 38.37 -50.72
CA ARG A 513 -36.99 38.82 -50.99
C ARG A 513 -36.87 40.35 -50.93
N ASP A 514 -37.91 41.08 -51.29
CA ASP A 514 -37.99 42.52 -51.08
C ASP A 514 -38.33 42.81 -49.61
N VAL A 515 -37.31 43.24 -48.87
CA VAL A 515 -37.43 43.60 -47.45
C VAL A 515 -37.45 45.11 -47.22
N SER A 516 -37.24 45.91 -48.25
CA SER A 516 -37.32 47.37 -48.24
C SER A 516 -38.76 47.85 -48.19
N THR A 517 -39.66 47.19 -48.92
CA THR A 517 -41.06 47.61 -49.01
C THR A 517 -41.80 47.40 -47.70
N ASN A 518 -42.31 48.48 -47.11
CA ASN A 518 -43.07 48.49 -45.86
C ASN A 518 -44.57 48.77 -46.10
N ALA A 519 -45.17 48.01 -47.01
CA ALA A 519 -46.57 48.19 -47.41
C ALA A 519 -47.49 47.07 -46.89
N GLY A 520 -48.79 47.38 -46.86
CA GLY A 520 -49.86 46.42 -46.59
C GLY A 520 -50.23 45.56 -47.81
N PRO A 521 -51.32 44.79 -47.74
CA PRO A 521 -51.74 43.90 -48.82
C PRO A 521 -52.24 44.65 -50.08
N GLY A 522 -52.71 45.90 -49.95
CA GLY A 522 -53.24 46.68 -51.08
C GLY A 522 -52.20 47.08 -52.13
N ALA A 523 -50.91 46.98 -51.82
CA ALA A 523 -49.82 47.21 -52.77
C ALA A 523 -49.26 45.90 -53.36
N LEU A 524 -49.91 44.76 -53.11
CA LEU A 524 -49.54 43.49 -53.75
C LEU A 524 -49.92 43.55 -55.24
N ALA A 525 -48.94 43.33 -56.09
CA ALA A 525 -49.09 43.25 -57.54
C ALA A 525 -48.39 41.99 -58.08
N LEU A 526 -48.63 41.65 -59.35
CA LEU A 526 -48.13 40.42 -60.00
C LEU A 526 -46.61 40.21 -59.83
N HIS A 527 -45.82 41.29 -59.88
CA HIS A 527 -44.36 41.25 -59.75
C HIS A 527 -43.83 41.70 -58.39
N SER A 528 -44.72 41.95 -57.42
CA SER A 528 -44.31 42.26 -56.05
C SER A 528 -43.65 41.05 -55.39
N SER A 529 -42.67 41.28 -54.51
CA SER A 529 -41.95 40.20 -53.84
C SER A 529 -41.66 40.43 -52.36
N TYR A 530 -42.45 41.31 -51.73
CA TYR A 530 -42.40 41.59 -50.30
C TYR A 530 -43.49 40.81 -49.56
N THR A 531 -43.26 40.49 -48.28
CA THR A 531 -44.33 40.00 -47.41
C THR A 531 -45.04 41.20 -46.78
N PRO A 532 -46.38 41.34 -46.93
CA PRO A 532 -47.10 42.53 -46.50
C PRO A 532 -47.12 42.67 -44.98
N LEU A 533 -47.01 43.91 -44.51
CA LEU A 533 -47.15 44.24 -43.09
C LEU A 533 -48.62 44.40 -42.73
N GLY A 534 -48.99 44.08 -41.49
CA GLY A 534 -50.35 44.29 -41.01
C GLY A 534 -50.85 43.24 -40.03
N ASN A 535 -52.14 43.34 -39.74
CA ASN A 535 -52.88 42.35 -38.95
C ASN A 535 -53.79 41.57 -39.90
N PHE A 536 -53.66 40.25 -39.87
CA PHE A 536 -54.37 39.31 -40.71
C PHE A 536 -54.95 38.20 -39.84
N SER A 537 -55.57 37.21 -40.47
CA SER A 537 -55.97 35.97 -39.82
C SER A 537 -55.76 34.79 -40.75
N VAL A 538 -55.70 33.58 -40.19
CA VAL A 538 -55.79 32.36 -41.01
C VAL A 538 -57.19 32.30 -41.61
N CYS A 539 -57.35 32.58 -42.91
CA CYS A 539 -58.65 32.77 -43.55
C CYS A 539 -58.77 32.01 -44.87
N SER A 540 -59.98 31.95 -45.44
CA SER A 540 -60.19 31.37 -46.77
C SER A 540 -59.70 32.35 -47.85
N ASN A 541 -59.17 31.82 -48.95
CA ASN A 541 -58.90 32.60 -50.17
C ASN A 541 -60.12 32.65 -51.12
N GLY A 542 -61.30 32.24 -50.65
CA GLY A 542 -62.51 32.04 -51.46
C GLY A 542 -62.75 30.58 -51.85
N GLN A 543 -61.74 29.71 -51.77
CA GLN A 543 -61.86 28.28 -52.05
C GLN A 543 -61.54 27.41 -50.83
N ALA A 544 -60.38 27.64 -50.20
CA ALA A 544 -59.98 26.90 -49.01
C ALA A 544 -59.07 27.74 -48.10
N VAL A 545 -59.04 27.36 -46.82
CA VAL A 545 -58.11 27.93 -45.84
C VAL A 545 -56.75 27.25 -45.92
N ARG A 546 -56.73 25.97 -46.30
CA ARG A 546 -55.57 25.10 -46.21
C ARG A 546 -55.49 24.16 -47.40
N TYR A 547 -54.27 23.87 -47.84
CA TYR A 547 -53.99 22.93 -48.93
C TYR A 547 -52.87 21.98 -48.50
N THR A 548 -53.08 20.67 -48.64
CA THR A 548 -52.03 19.67 -48.41
C THR A 548 -50.91 19.81 -49.43
N LEU A 549 -51.27 20.11 -50.68
CA LEU A 549 -50.39 20.47 -51.78
C LEU A 549 -51.06 21.57 -52.60
N LYS A 550 -50.37 22.69 -52.82
CA LYS A 550 -50.87 23.80 -53.63
C LYS A 550 -49.89 24.12 -54.76
N PRO A 551 -50.33 24.12 -56.03
CA PRO A 551 -49.58 24.72 -57.13
C PRO A 551 -49.41 26.22 -56.89
N MET A 552 -48.19 26.72 -57.08
CA MET A 552 -47.80 28.10 -56.95
C MET A 552 -47.08 28.52 -58.22
N HIS A 553 -47.45 29.68 -58.77
CA HIS A 553 -46.75 30.26 -59.92
C HIS A 553 -45.71 31.23 -59.40
N GLU A 554 -44.44 31.00 -59.75
CA GLU A 554 -43.34 31.90 -59.40
C GLU A 554 -43.21 33.02 -60.45
N PRO A 555 -42.59 34.15 -60.12
CA PRO A 555 -42.46 35.29 -61.04
C PRO A 555 -41.70 35.01 -62.34
N ASP A 556 -40.97 33.89 -62.41
CA ASP A 556 -40.25 33.41 -63.59
C ASP A 556 -41.13 32.54 -64.53
N GLY A 557 -42.42 32.43 -64.24
CA GLY A 557 -43.38 31.64 -65.03
C GLY A 557 -43.41 30.15 -64.66
N SER A 558 -42.52 29.68 -63.78
CA SER A 558 -42.51 28.29 -63.35
C SER A 558 -43.66 27.96 -62.40
N THR A 559 -44.13 26.71 -62.44
CA THR A 559 -45.07 26.16 -61.45
C THR A 559 -44.31 25.30 -60.43
N VAL A 560 -44.40 25.68 -59.16
CA VAL A 560 -43.83 24.95 -58.03
C VAL A 560 -44.92 24.45 -57.11
N TYR A 561 -44.62 23.43 -56.30
CA TYR A 561 -45.61 22.80 -55.43
C TYR A 561 -45.29 23.05 -53.96
N ALA A 562 -46.21 23.72 -53.28
CA ALA A 562 -46.11 24.06 -51.87
C ALA A 562 -46.93 23.09 -51.02
N ARG A 563 -46.27 22.34 -50.13
CA ARG A 563 -46.95 21.45 -49.18
C ARG A 563 -47.40 22.22 -47.93
N TRP A 564 -48.49 21.75 -47.32
CA TRP A 564 -49.00 22.27 -46.05
C TRP A 564 -49.23 23.79 -46.08
N ALA A 565 -49.85 24.28 -47.16
CA ALA A 565 -50.11 25.70 -47.33
C ALA A 565 -51.29 26.14 -46.45
N VAL A 566 -51.13 27.27 -45.78
CA VAL A 566 -52.14 27.93 -44.95
C VAL A 566 -52.27 29.38 -45.41
N HIS A 567 -53.46 29.76 -45.84
CA HIS A 567 -53.73 31.06 -46.43
C HIS A 567 -53.76 32.17 -45.36
N ILE A 568 -53.30 33.36 -45.76
CA ILE A 568 -53.24 34.57 -44.91
C ILE A 568 -53.98 35.72 -45.59
N VAL A 569 -53.54 36.10 -46.80
CA VAL A 569 -54.08 37.25 -47.54
C VAL A 569 -53.64 37.19 -49.00
N GLY A 570 -54.56 37.45 -49.94
CA GLY A 570 -54.28 37.44 -51.38
C GLY A 570 -53.58 36.15 -51.81
N ASN A 571 -52.40 36.29 -52.44
CA ASN A 571 -51.57 35.15 -52.84
C ASN A 571 -50.44 34.80 -51.84
N VAL A 572 -50.57 35.24 -50.58
CA VAL A 572 -49.57 35.02 -49.52
C VAL A 572 -50.01 33.91 -48.57
N TYR A 573 -49.16 32.88 -48.46
CA TYR A 573 -49.39 31.69 -47.64
C TYR A 573 -48.21 31.43 -46.70
N PHE A 574 -48.47 30.84 -45.53
CA PHE A 574 -47.46 30.01 -44.88
C PHE A 574 -47.41 28.67 -45.62
N HIS A 575 -46.22 28.19 -45.98
CA HIS A 575 -46.12 26.87 -46.59
C HIS A 575 -44.72 26.25 -46.43
N ALA A 576 -44.63 24.93 -46.61
CA ALA A 576 -43.34 24.26 -46.71
C ALA A 576 -42.61 24.72 -47.96
N ILE A 577 -41.28 24.78 -47.92
CA ILE A 577 -40.42 25.08 -49.08
C ILE A 577 -40.97 24.45 -50.36
N ALA A 578 -41.22 25.28 -51.37
CA ALA A 578 -41.81 24.81 -52.60
C ALA A 578 -40.79 23.96 -53.39
N VAL A 579 -41.29 22.93 -54.05
CA VAL A 579 -40.50 21.95 -54.79
C VAL A 579 -40.89 21.95 -56.27
N GLY A 580 -39.96 21.59 -57.16
CA GLY A 580 -40.18 21.66 -58.62
C GLY A 580 -41.11 20.58 -59.18
N GLY A 581 -41.53 19.62 -58.36
CA GLY A 581 -42.43 18.55 -58.75
C GLY A 581 -43.21 18.01 -57.56
N GLN A 582 -44.27 17.23 -57.80
CA GLN A 582 -45.12 16.67 -56.75
C GLN A 582 -44.45 15.52 -55.95
N SER A 583 -43.14 15.55 -55.75
CA SER A 583 -42.35 14.53 -55.04
C SER A 583 -41.64 15.09 -53.81
N HIS A 584 -41.49 14.25 -52.77
CA HIS A 584 -40.72 14.58 -51.57
C HIS A 584 -39.21 14.71 -51.87
N TYR A 585 -38.78 14.30 -53.08
CA TYR A 585 -37.41 14.32 -53.56
C TYR A 585 -37.17 15.34 -54.69
N SER A 586 -38.07 16.33 -54.87
CA SER A 586 -37.94 17.42 -55.86
C SER A 586 -37.48 18.75 -55.26
N LEU A 587 -36.79 18.71 -54.13
CA LEU A 587 -36.26 19.92 -53.48
C LEU A 587 -35.02 20.43 -54.21
N ASN A 588 -34.99 21.73 -54.47
CA ASN A 588 -33.76 22.42 -54.86
C ASN A 588 -32.92 22.73 -53.60
N PRO A 589 -31.72 22.17 -53.44
CA PRO A 589 -30.89 22.36 -52.25
C PRO A 589 -30.46 23.82 -52.05
N ASN A 590 -30.24 24.58 -53.13
CA ASN A 590 -29.87 25.99 -53.06
C ASN A 590 -31.02 26.83 -52.48
N THR A 591 -32.25 26.58 -52.94
CA THR A 591 -33.44 27.24 -52.40
C THR A 591 -33.69 26.86 -50.94
N TYR A 592 -33.51 25.57 -50.58
CA TYR A 592 -33.62 25.13 -49.19
C TYR A 592 -32.63 25.83 -48.26
N ASN A 593 -31.37 25.95 -48.68
CA ASN A 593 -30.32 26.56 -47.88
C ASN A 593 -30.53 28.07 -47.63
N ARG A 594 -31.45 28.72 -48.35
CA ARG A 594 -31.89 30.10 -48.09
C ARG A 594 -32.95 30.20 -46.98
N LEU A 595 -33.50 29.08 -46.49
CA LEU A 595 -34.45 29.07 -45.37
C LEU A 595 -33.87 29.81 -44.15
N GLY A 596 -34.68 30.71 -43.60
CA GLY A 596 -34.30 31.62 -42.53
C GLY A 596 -33.75 32.96 -43.02
N SER A 597 -33.70 33.19 -44.33
CA SER A 597 -33.36 34.50 -44.94
C SER A 597 -34.45 34.95 -45.92
N PRO A 598 -34.61 36.25 -46.20
CA PRO A 598 -35.53 36.74 -47.22
C PRO A 598 -35.23 36.11 -48.59
N ALA A 599 -36.21 35.43 -49.18
CA ALA A 599 -35.98 34.62 -50.39
C ALA A 599 -37.22 34.29 -51.23
N SER A 600 -38.43 34.55 -50.75
CA SER A 600 -39.66 34.18 -51.46
C SER A 600 -40.17 35.30 -52.37
N ALA A 601 -41.22 35.00 -53.14
CA ALA A 601 -42.01 35.98 -53.87
C ALA A 601 -43.07 36.69 -53.01
N GLY A 602 -43.08 36.50 -51.68
CA GLY A 602 -44.04 37.14 -50.77
C GLY A 602 -44.60 36.18 -49.73
N CYS A 603 -44.77 34.91 -50.09
CA CYS A 603 -45.14 33.82 -49.16
C CYS A 603 -44.12 33.62 -48.03
N ILE A 604 -44.54 32.96 -46.95
CA ILE A 604 -43.69 32.63 -45.82
C ILE A 604 -43.29 31.17 -45.89
N ARG A 605 -42.09 30.92 -46.41
CA ARG A 605 -41.54 29.58 -46.61
C ARG A 605 -40.95 29.03 -45.31
N MET A 606 -41.26 27.77 -44.99
CA MET A 606 -40.83 27.07 -43.78
C MET A 606 -40.24 25.70 -44.14
N THR A 607 -39.66 24.99 -43.16
CA THR A 607 -39.40 23.55 -43.33
C THR A 607 -40.72 22.77 -43.39
N VAL A 608 -40.71 21.57 -43.98
CA VAL A 608 -41.89 20.70 -44.07
C VAL A 608 -42.49 20.42 -42.70
N ALA A 609 -41.65 20.10 -41.70
CA ALA A 609 -42.16 19.85 -40.34
C ALA A 609 -42.82 21.07 -39.71
N ASP A 610 -42.26 22.26 -39.92
CA ASP A 610 -42.76 23.49 -39.33
C ASP A 610 -44.07 23.96 -39.99
N ALA A 611 -44.13 23.93 -41.33
CA ALA A 611 -45.36 24.22 -42.07
C ALA A 611 -46.48 23.23 -41.72
N LYS A 612 -46.14 21.93 -41.64
CA LYS A 612 -47.10 20.91 -41.22
C LYS A 612 -47.61 21.15 -39.81
N TRP A 613 -46.74 21.57 -38.89
CA TRP A 613 -47.17 21.90 -37.53
C TRP A 613 -48.19 23.05 -37.55
N LEU A 614 -47.91 24.12 -38.30
CA LEU A 614 -48.82 25.25 -38.41
C LEU A 614 -50.16 24.82 -39.02
N TYR A 615 -50.12 24.05 -40.10
CA TYR A 615 -51.28 23.44 -40.75
C TYR A 615 -52.15 22.62 -39.78
N ASP A 616 -51.51 21.76 -38.99
CA ASP A 616 -52.21 20.81 -38.10
C ASP A 616 -52.75 21.49 -36.83
N TYR A 617 -52.05 22.47 -36.25
CA TYR A 617 -52.35 22.95 -34.90
C TYR A 617 -53.04 24.30 -34.83
N VAL A 618 -52.86 25.17 -35.83
CA VAL A 618 -53.40 26.53 -35.79
C VAL A 618 -54.81 26.55 -36.39
N PRO A 619 -55.87 26.93 -35.64
CA PRO A 619 -57.24 27.02 -36.15
C PRO A 619 -57.45 28.15 -37.17
N THR A 620 -58.50 28.00 -37.99
CA THR A 620 -59.01 29.10 -38.84
C THR A 620 -59.43 30.28 -37.95
N GLY A 621 -59.24 31.51 -38.41
CA GLY A 621 -59.48 32.74 -37.68
C GLY A 621 -58.36 33.14 -36.73
N THR A 622 -57.29 32.34 -36.57
CA THR A 622 -56.16 32.71 -35.72
C THR A 622 -55.55 34.04 -36.16
N PRO A 623 -55.45 35.06 -35.29
CA PRO A 623 -54.87 36.36 -35.64
C PRO A 623 -53.37 36.25 -35.92
N ILE A 624 -52.92 36.90 -36.99
CA ILE A 624 -51.54 36.95 -37.45
C ILE A 624 -51.10 38.42 -37.49
N LYS A 625 -50.00 38.75 -36.83
CA LYS A 625 -49.36 40.07 -36.92
C LYS A 625 -48.05 39.95 -37.68
N ILE A 626 -47.99 40.55 -38.88
CA ILE A 626 -46.76 40.65 -39.66
C ILE A 626 -46.17 42.05 -39.41
N LYS A 627 -44.99 42.07 -38.79
CA LYS A 627 -44.27 43.31 -38.44
C LYS A 627 -42.95 43.39 -39.19
N GLN A 628 -42.52 44.60 -39.48
CA GLN A 628 -41.15 44.87 -39.95
C GLN A 628 -40.14 44.24 -38.99
N GLY A 629 -40.32 44.48 -37.68
CA GLY A 629 -39.60 43.81 -36.61
C GLY A 629 -38.13 44.26 -36.50
N ASN A 630 -37.31 43.42 -35.87
CA ASN A 630 -35.89 43.69 -35.62
C ASN A 630 -35.12 42.38 -35.60
N SER A 631 -34.05 42.30 -36.41
CA SER A 631 -33.20 41.11 -36.56
C SER A 631 -32.46 40.73 -35.28
N LYS A 632 -32.06 41.71 -34.45
CA LYS A 632 -31.42 41.52 -33.15
C LYS A 632 -32.40 41.05 -32.06
N LYS A 633 -33.71 41.11 -32.33
CA LYS A 633 -34.78 40.75 -31.38
C LYS A 633 -35.75 39.74 -32.02
N PRO A 634 -35.29 38.52 -32.36
CA PRO A 634 -36.07 37.54 -33.12
C PRO A 634 -37.39 37.12 -32.45
N GLY A 635 -37.45 37.16 -31.12
CA GLY A 635 -38.63 36.76 -30.35
C GLY A 635 -38.23 36.11 -29.02
N PRO A 636 -39.16 35.88 -28.11
CA PRO A 636 -38.88 35.36 -26.76
C PRO A 636 -38.25 33.96 -26.77
N LEU A 637 -38.46 33.15 -27.81
CA LEU A 637 -37.82 31.84 -27.98
C LEU A 637 -36.52 31.88 -28.81
N GLY A 638 -36.14 33.04 -29.33
CA GLY A 638 -35.02 33.16 -30.27
C GLY A 638 -35.37 32.69 -31.68
N LYS A 639 -34.36 32.69 -32.56
CA LYS A 639 -34.44 32.15 -33.93
C LYS A 639 -33.98 30.68 -33.93
N PRO A 640 -34.83 29.72 -34.34
CA PRO A 640 -34.42 28.32 -34.47
C PRO A 640 -33.29 28.12 -35.48
N ALA A 641 -32.38 27.18 -35.23
CA ALA A 641 -31.37 26.79 -36.22
C ALA A 641 -32.02 26.18 -37.47
N THR A 642 -31.49 26.49 -38.65
CA THR A 642 -31.90 25.91 -39.94
C THR A 642 -30.90 24.83 -40.35
N ILE A 643 -31.42 23.69 -40.81
CA ILE A 643 -30.57 22.61 -41.34
C ILE A 643 -29.99 23.07 -42.67
N LYS A 644 -28.72 22.74 -42.92
CA LYS A 644 -28.07 22.92 -44.21
C LYS A 644 -27.93 21.58 -44.92
N VAL A 645 -28.05 21.61 -46.24
CA VAL A 645 -27.96 20.44 -47.11
C VAL A 645 -26.93 20.69 -48.21
N THR A 646 -26.26 19.63 -48.67
CA THR A 646 -25.35 19.68 -49.82
C THR A 646 -26.13 19.63 -51.14
N GLY A 647 -25.47 19.95 -52.26
CA GLY A 647 -26.08 19.92 -53.60
C GLY A 647 -26.65 18.57 -54.02
N SER A 648 -26.22 17.47 -53.38
CA SER A 648 -26.75 16.11 -53.65
C SER A 648 -28.11 15.80 -52.99
N ILE A 649 -28.59 16.65 -52.09
CA ILE A 649 -29.76 16.38 -51.26
C ILE A 649 -30.98 17.09 -51.83
N HIS A 650 -31.94 16.28 -52.30
CA HIS A 650 -33.16 16.74 -52.96
C HIS A 650 -34.42 16.54 -52.13
N TYR A 651 -34.30 16.42 -50.80
CA TYR A 651 -35.44 16.31 -49.89
C TYR A 651 -35.25 17.19 -48.65
N ASP A 652 -36.34 17.58 -47.98
CA ASP A 652 -36.26 18.33 -46.72
C ASP A 652 -35.93 17.37 -45.54
N PRO A 653 -34.81 17.54 -44.83
CA PRO A 653 -34.44 16.66 -43.70
C PRO A 653 -35.39 16.66 -42.52
N THR A 654 -36.40 17.53 -42.51
CA THR A 654 -37.48 17.55 -41.52
C THR A 654 -38.73 16.78 -41.96
N ASP A 655 -38.84 16.40 -43.24
CA ASP A 655 -40.04 15.78 -43.80
C ASP A 655 -40.29 14.39 -43.20
N PRO A 656 -41.43 14.14 -42.54
CA PRO A 656 -41.74 12.84 -41.95
C PRO A 656 -41.95 11.71 -42.99
N GLN A 657 -42.17 12.03 -44.27
CA GLN A 657 -42.33 11.07 -45.34
C GLN A 657 -41.00 10.51 -45.86
N VAL A 658 -39.89 11.22 -45.63
CA VAL A 658 -38.55 10.70 -45.94
C VAL A 658 -38.13 9.71 -44.84
N PRO A 659 -37.67 8.49 -45.16
CA PRO A 659 -37.28 7.50 -44.16
C PRO A 659 -36.16 7.97 -43.23
N ASN A 660 -36.27 7.64 -41.94
CA ASN A 660 -35.23 7.96 -40.95
C ASN A 660 -33.87 7.31 -41.30
N SER A 661 -33.88 6.13 -41.94
CA SER A 661 -32.67 5.42 -42.39
C SER A 661 -31.88 6.25 -43.39
N ARG A 662 -32.55 6.83 -44.39
CA ARG A 662 -31.94 7.70 -45.39
C ARG A 662 -31.33 8.94 -44.75
N LYS A 663 -32.11 9.67 -43.93
CA LYS A 663 -31.62 10.86 -43.22
C LYS A 663 -30.43 10.57 -42.33
N LYS A 664 -30.44 9.43 -41.63
CA LYS A 664 -29.32 9.00 -40.78
C LYS A 664 -28.07 8.69 -41.60
N ALA A 665 -28.21 8.07 -42.77
CA ALA A 665 -27.10 7.81 -43.67
C ALA A 665 -26.48 9.11 -44.20
N ASP A 666 -27.32 10.04 -44.67
CA ASP A 666 -26.86 11.33 -45.19
C ASP A 666 -26.26 12.23 -44.09
N TYR A 667 -26.77 12.16 -42.85
CA TYR A 667 -26.16 12.84 -41.69
C TYR A 667 -24.80 12.24 -41.34
N LYS A 668 -24.67 10.90 -41.32
CA LYS A 668 -23.38 10.22 -41.08
C LYS A 668 -22.34 10.56 -42.17
N ALA A 669 -22.81 10.78 -43.39
CA ALA A 669 -22.00 11.20 -44.53
C ALA A 669 -21.75 12.73 -44.60
N ASN A 670 -22.17 13.51 -43.58
CA ASN A 670 -22.07 14.97 -43.54
C ASN A 670 -22.74 15.70 -44.73
N ARG A 671 -23.71 15.06 -45.40
CA ARG A 671 -24.47 15.67 -46.51
C ARG A 671 -25.59 16.58 -46.04
N ILE A 672 -26.01 16.43 -44.79
CA ILE A 672 -26.97 17.29 -44.09
C ILE A 672 -26.42 17.63 -42.70
N SER A 673 -26.63 18.85 -42.22
CA SER A 673 -26.13 19.27 -40.89
C SER A 673 -26.94 18.69 -39.74
N GLY A 674 -28.16 18.22 -40.00
CA GLY A 674 -29.09 17.65 -39.03
C GLY A 674 -30.35 17.10 -39.71
N TYR A 675 -31.24 16.48 -38.93
CA TYR A 675 -32.53 15.99 -39.42
C TYR A 675 -33.57 15.79 -38.30
N MET A 676 -34.84 15.74 -38.68
CA MET A 676 -35.94 15.38 -37.77
C MET A 676 -36.42 13.96 -38.03
N THR A 677 -36.57 13.18 -36.96
CA THR A 677 -37.19 11.85 -37.06
C THR A 677 -38.70 11.96 -37.30
N LYS A 678 -39.32 10.90 -37.82
CA LYS A 678 -40.79 10.78 -37.92
C LYS A 678 -41.53 11.04 -36.59
N SER A 679 -40.88 10.80 -35.44
CA SER A 679 -41.42 11.06 -34.10
C SER A 679 -41.20 12.50 -33.57
N GLY A 680 -40.61 13.37 -34.39
CA GLY A 680 -40.32 14.77 -34.08
C GLY A 680 -39.03 15.01 -33.29
N LYS A 681 -38.13 14.02 -33.19
CA LYS A 681 -36.84 14.18 -32.50
C LYS A 681 -35.84 14.86 -33.44
N LYS A 682 -35.23 15.94 -32.97
CA LYS A 682 -34.17 16.68 -33.66
C LYS A 682 -32.80 16.00 -33.44
N VAL A 683 -31.98 15.89 -34.48
CA VAL A 683 -30.61 15.37 -34.47
C VAL A 683 -29.71 16.34 -35.23
N GLY A 684 -28.60 16.79 -34.65
CA GLY A 684 -27.66 17.72 -35.31
C GLY A 684 -28.20 19.15 -35.49
N TYR A 685 -29.01 19.64 -34.54
CA TYR A 685 -29.54 21.02 -34.55
C TYR A 685 -28.76 21.95 -33.63
#